data_AF-A0A2H9N587-F1
#
_entry.id   AF-A0A2H9N587-F1
#
_cell.length_a   1.000
_cell.length_b   1.000
_cell.length_c   1.000
_cell.angle_alpha   90.00
_cell.angle_beta   90.00
_cell.angle_gamma   90.00
#
_symmetry.space_group_name_H-M   'P 1'
#
loop_
_entity.id
_entity.type
_entity.pdbx_description
1 polymer ?
#
loop_
_entity_poly.entity_id
_entity_poly.type
_entity_poly.pdbx_seq_one_letter_code
_entity_poly.pdbx_strand_id
1 'polypeptide(L)'
;MKKILVVVIALSMLLGLFAVRPASVNAAGFKDVPGDYWAAKRINYLVSKNVVAGFPDGTFKPESPVTREQFAKMVCVAKGIKEYKPSTATFKDVNSSRWSYGFVEAAAKAGYIKGYPDGTFGPDKNITRQELAVLGVRVVGKEKEASGIKEPICFANDEDKIASWAVGAMTIAVRPKIQLLSWDKLRNIRPTAAGTRAECAYEIYAIMVPPGTNGKTDIILLDEEGPENFFPATSDSAYSAKAVTYMQGALIGMTPDGVTYPDMATVVPSITNSLLKVNDATGEVETTFKLRHGIKWSDGAPLTMQDAVFAYNIYMNDKISIVSRWPYDEISEIKALDDYTLYIKWKQIDAYAAFGVPVLPKHILGPIYDKDPADINSADFVTKNPIYAGPYMLDVNVPKQYVIYKPNPYFYGGEPVIKKITNRVIEDTNTQFANMLAGGIDAGSEILTLDLAKKVEQQMSDFDVYYNKGTVFGIIELNHTSEWFKDKRVRQAFYYAMDRALLVQRAKVGFDPALSLVPAGTWAFENVLGKYKYDPDMANKLLDEAGWKWNADHTLRILPNGEQAILKVPYAAGAGFREREVTTLEPMLAKVGIKLEHDPMDFDALLDSQDKGTFTITLHGIMYDAFDPIGGLISLQSSQIPTEENGWSGQNVERYSNPEMDAVIAKAKVEAFKPQSERLANLYKVQEIWAEDVVVILLEQRVYPDTVRKGLQNWNHYFSSTVYSNWMCPWWYFDNNLK
;
A
#
# COMPACT_ATOMS: atom_id res chain seq x y z
N MET A 1 -47.21 3.49 -11.91
CA MET A 1 -46.28 4.14 -10.95
C MET A 1 -44.79 3.88 -11.25
N LYS A 2 -44.35 2.66 -11.61
CA LYS A 2 -42.93 2.38 -11.97
C LYS A 2 -42.38 3.11 -13.22
N LYS A 3 -43.22 3.47 -14.21
CA LYS A 3 -42.79 4.22 -15.41
C LYS A 3 -42.66 5.74 -15.21
N ILE A 4 -43.28 6.31 -14.17
CA ILE A 4 -43.24 7.75 -13.89
C ILE A 4 -42.00 8.11 -13.07
N LEU A 5 -41.52 7.20 -12.21
CA LEU A 5 -40.33 7.42 -11.38
C LEU A 5 -39.03 7.48 -12.19
N VAL A 6 -38.93 6.69 -13.27
CA VAL A 6 -37.75 6.70 -14.19
C VAL A 6 -37.68 8.00 -15.01
N VAL A 7 -38.84 8.59 -15.36
CA VAL A 7 -38.91 9.85 -16.13
C VAL A 7 -38.59 11.06 -15.24
N VAL A 8 -38.96 11.04 -13.95
CA VAL A 8 -38.65 12.13 -13.01
C VAL A 8 -37.16 12.17 -12.62
N ILE A 9 -36.49 11.01 -12.56
CA ILE A 9 -35.02 10.96 -12.35
C ILE A 9 -34.26 11.43 -13.61
N ALA A 10 -34.74 11.09 -14.81
CA ALA A 10 -34.15 11.57 -16.06
C ALA A 10 -34.35 13.08 -16.30
N LEU A 11 -35.53 13.65 -15.98
CA LEU A 11 -35.79 15.09 -16.10
C LEU A 11 -35.05 15.93 -15.05
N SER A 12 -34.84 15.42 -13.83
CA SER A 12 -34.08 16.13 -12.79
C SER A 12 -32.57 16.15 -13.05
N MET A 13 -32.03 15.18 -13.81
CA MET A 13 -30.64 15.23 -14.31
C MET A 13 -30.46 16.24 -15.45
N LEU A 14 -31.48 16.46 -16.29
CA LEU A 14 -31.47 17.45 -17.37
C LEU A 14 -31.48 18.91 -16.87
N LEU A 15 -32.06 19.18 -15.69
CA LEU A 15 -32.17 20.54 -15.12
C LEU A 15 -30.85 21.14 -14.62
N GLY A 16 -29.81 20.33 -14.37
CA GLY A 16 -28.46 20.84 -14.05
C GLY A 16 -27.67 21.35 -15.27
N LEU A 17 -28.20 21.18 -16.50
CA LEU A 17 -27.52 21.48 -17.76
C LEU A 17 -28.08 22.73 -18.49
N PHE A 18 -29.17 23.32 -17.99
CA PHE A 18 -29.72 24.56 -18.51
C PHE A 18 -29.05 25.74 -17.82
N ALA A 19 -28.53 26.67 -18.62
CA ALA A 19 -28.03 27.95 -18.15
C ALA A 19 -29.17 28.76 -17.50
N VAL A 20 -29.40 28.53 -16.22
CA VAL A 20 -29.98 29.50 -15.29
C VAL A 20 -28.79 29.96 -14.47
N ARG A 21 -28.56 31.29 -14.42
CA ARG A 21 -27.47 32.02 -13.73
C ARG A 21 -26.57 31.14 -12.86
N PRO A 22 -25.23 31.17 -13.02
CA PRO A 22 -24.37 30.43 -12.11
C PRO A 22 -24.78 30.81 -10.70
N ALA A 23 -25.26 29.84 -9.92
CA ALA A 23 -25.27 30.00 -8.50
C ALA A 23 -23.81 30.33 -8.19
N SER A 24 -23.58 31.57 -7.74
CA SER A 24 -22.29 32.02 -7.24
C SER A 24 -21.68 30.89 -6.46
N VAL A 25 -20.42 30.56 -6.76
CA VAL A 25 -19.61 29.58 -6.02
C VAL A 25 -20.03 29.66 -4.57
N ASN A 26 -20.77 28.66 -4.10
CA ASN A 26 -21.06 28.62 -2.68
C ASN A 26 -19.68 28.44 -2.07
N ALA A 27 -19.25 29.37 -1.23
CA ALA A 27 -17.92 29.33 -0.61
C ALA A 27 -17.66 28.01 0.15
N ALA A 28 -18.72 27.23 0.40
CA ALA A 28 -18.73 25.94 1.08
C ALA A 28 -18.61 24.68 0.20
N GLY A 29 -18.49 24.78 -1.14
CA GLY A 29 -18.45 23.59 -2.02
C GLY A 29 -19.79 22.86 -2.18
N PHE A 30 -19.78 21.61 -2.68
CA PHE A 30 -20.99 20.76 -2.80
C PHE A 30 -21.19 19.89 -1.55
N LYS A 31 -22.45 19.68 -1.15
CA LYS A 31 -22.79 18.91 0.07
C LYS A 31 -22.31 17.46 0.03
N ASP A 32 -22.23 16.88 -1.16
CA ASP A 32 -21.86 15.48 -1.43
C ASP A 32 -20.46 15.33 -2.04
N VAL A 33 -19.66 16.41 -2.00
CA VAL A 33 -18.24 16.40 -2.39
C VAL A 33 -17.45 17.09 -1.27
N PRO A 34 -17.19 16.38 -0.15
CA PRO A 34 -16.35 16.91 0.92
C PRO A 34 -14.92 17.19 0.42
N GLY A 35 -14.18 18.02 1.14
CA GLY A 35 -12.85 18.48 0.70
C GLY A 35 -11.81 17.37 0.50
N ASP A 36 -11.99 16.25 1.21
CA ASP A 36 -11.19 15.03 1.15
C ASP A 36 -11.70 14.01 0.10
N TYR A 37 -12.80 14.30 -0.59
CA TYR A 37 -13.25 13.47 -1.70
C TYR A 37 -12.21 13.47 -2.82
N TRP A 38 -11.85 12.27 -3.33
CA TRP A 38 -10.70 12.06 -4.22
C TRP A 38 -10.67 12.95 -5.49
N ALA A 39 -11.84 13.37 -5.99
CA ALA A 39 -11.95 14.26 -7.16
C ALA A 39 -12.32 15.71 -6.82
N ALA A 40 -12.42 16.10 -5.54
CA ALA A 40 -12.95 17.40 -5.12
C ALA A 40 -12.22 18.58 -5.78
N LYS A 41 -10.89 18.61 -5.71
CA LYS A 41 -10.06 19.69 -6.31
C LYS A 41 -10.30 19.83 -7.83
N ARG A 42 -10.38 18.71 -8.56
CA ARG A 42 -10.62 18.68 -10.01
C ARG A 42 -12.04 19.12 -10.36
N ILE A 43 -13.04 18.66 -9.61
CA ILE A 43 -14.44 19.08 -9.77
C ILE A 43 -14.55 20.60 -9.56
N ASN A 44 -13.99 21.12 -8.47
CA ASN A 44 -14.03 22.55 -8.15
C ASN A 44 -13.32 23.40 -9.23
N TYR A 45 -12.19 22.93 -9.74
CA TYR A 45 -11.53 23.57 -10.87
C TYR A 45 -12.44 23.64 -12.10
N LEU A 46 -13.05 22.51 -12.51
CA LEU A 46 -13.92 22.48 -13.69
C LEU A 46 -15.18 23.33 -13.53
N VAL A 47 -15.73 23.43 -12.33
CA VAL A 47 -16.82 24.37 -12.01
C VAL A 47 -16.36 25.81 -12.18
N SER A 48 -15.18 26.17 -11.67
CA SER A 48 -14.62 27.52 -11.83
C SER A 48 -14.38 27.91 -13.30
N LYS A 49 -14.17 26.91 -14.17
CA LYS A 49 -14.01 27.08 -15.62
C LYS A 49 -15.34 26.96 -16.39
N ASN A 50 -16.47 26.82 -15.71
CA ASN A 50 -17.80 26.61 -16.30
C ASN A 50 -17.89 25.39 -17.23
N VAL A 51 -17.09 24.36 -16.97
CA VAL A 51 -17.08 23.11 -17.77
C VAL A 51 -18.11 22.12 -17.24
N VAL A 52 -18.27 22.08 -15.92
CA VAL A 52 -19.28 21.26 -15.22
C VAL A 52 -20.05 22.13 -14.23
N ALA A 53 -21.25 21.68 -13.85
CA ALA A 53 -22.08 22.35 -12.85
C ALA A 53 -22.74 21.31 -11.92
N GLY A 54 -23.07 21.76 -10.71
CA GLY A 54 -23.91 20.98 -9.79
C GLY A 54 -25.40 21.25 -9.98
N PHE A 55 -26.20 20.68 -9.08
CA PHE A 55 -27.66 20.73 -9.11
C PHE A 55 -28.20 21.85 -8.20
N PRO A 56 -29.43 22.34 -8.45
CA PRO A 56 -30.05 23.39 -7.62
C PRO A 56 -30.20 23.03 -6.13
N ASP A 57 -30.13 21.75 -5.76
CA ASP A 57 -30.18 21.26 -4.37
C ASP A 57 -28.83 21.41 -3.62
N GLY A 58 -27.78 21.88 -4.30
CA GLY A 58 -26.44 22.05 -3.77
C GLY A 58 -25.55 20.80 -3.85
N THR A 59 -25.96 19.79 -4.62
CA THR A 59 -25.19 18.55 -4.85
C THR A 59 -24.47 18.54 -6.19
N PHE A 60 -23.42 17.73 -6.33
CA PHE A 60 -22.77 17.44 -7.61
C PHE A 60 -23.17 16.07 -8.17
N LYS A 61 -23.61 15.14 -7.30
CA LYS A 61 -23.91 13.73 -7.55
C LYS A 61 -22.74 12.97 -8.17
N PRO A 62 -21.57 12.92 -7.50
CA PRO A 62 -20.34 12.41 -8.07
C PRO A 62 -20.44 10.94 -8.54
N GLU A 63 -21.20 10.11 -7.82
CA GLU A 63 -21.37 8.68 -8.11
C GLU A 63 -22.46 8.38 -9.16
N SER A 64 -23.19 9.39 -9.63
CA SER A 64 -24.24 9.16 -10.64
C SER A 64 -23.61 8.85 -12.01
N PRO A 65 -24.17 7.90 -12.78
CA PRO A 65 -23.67 7.58 -14.11
C PRO A 65 -23.91 8.75 -15.08
N VAL A 66 -23.07 8.84 -16.11
CA VAL A 66 -23.15 9.87 -17.16
C VAL A 66 -23.56 9.23 -18.49
N THR A 67 -24.47 9.87 -19.23
CA THR A 67 -24.83 9.43 -20.58
C THR A 67 -23.81 9.88 -21.62
N ARG A 68 -23.73 9.17 -22.74
CA ARG A 68 -22.80 9.48 -23.83
C ARG A 68 -22.99 10.89 -24.38
N GLU A 69 -24.24 11.37 -24.48
CA GLU A 69 -24.51 12.74 -24.94
C GLU A 69 -24.12 13.81 -23.92
N GLN A 70 -24.24 13.52 -22.62
CA GLN A 70 -23.78 14.43 -21.56
C GLN A 70 -22.27 14.57 -21.62
N PHE A 71 -21.56 13.44 -21.75
CA PHE A 71 -20.11 13.46 -21.86
C PHE A 71 -19.62 14.17 -23.14
N ALA A 72 -20.30 13.95 -24.28
CA ALA A 72 -19.99 14.68 -25.53
C ALA A 72 -20.07 16.21 -25.35
N LYS A 73 -21.08 16.70 -24.63
CA LYS A 73 -21.17 18.12 -24.26
C LYS A 73 -20.01 18.54 -23.37
N MET A 74 -19.66 17.78 -22.33
CA MET A 74 -18.54 18.11 -21.43
C MET A 74 -17.23 18.28 -22.21
N VAL A 75 -16.94 17.36 -23.14
CA VAL A 75 -15.75 17.43 -24.00
C VAL A 75 -15.77 18.66 -24.90
N CYS A 76 -16.91 18.96 -25.54
CA CYS A 76 -17.03 20.15 -26.40
C CYS A 76 -16.76 21.43 -25.60
N VAL A 77 -17.37 21.57 -24.41
CA VAL A 77 -17.19 22.74 -23.55
C VAL A 77 -15.75 22.85 -23.08
N ALA A 78 -15.16 21.74 -22.60
CA ALA A 78 -13.76 21.69 -22.16
C ALA A 78 -12.76 22.09 -23.26
N LYS A 79 -13.05 21.72 -24.52
CA LYS A 79 -12.22 22.04 -25.69
C LYS A 79 -12.60 23.37 -26.37
N GLY A 80 -13.60 24.10 -25.87
CA GLY A 80 -14.09 25.34 -26.48
C GLY A 80 -14.74 25.14 -27.86
N ILE A 81 -15.20 23.93 -28.16
CA ILE A 81 -15.88 23.59 -29.42
C ILE A 81 -17.32 24.08 -29.36
N LYS A 82 -17.68 24.95 -30.31
CA LYS A 82 -19.05 25.45 -30.46
C LYS A 82 -19.96 24.37 -31.05
N GLU A 83 -21.24 24.42 -30.70
CA GLU A 83 -22.26 23.59 -31.32
C GLU A 83 -22.22 23.72 -32.86
N TYR A 84 -22.37 22.58 -33.54
CA TYR A 84 -22.44 22.49 -34.99
C TYR A 84 -23.71 21.71 -35.35
N LYS A 85 -24.61 22.31 -36.15
CA LYS A 85 -25.91 21.73 -36.48
C LYS A 85 -26.01 21.53 -38.00
N PRO A 86 -25.47 20.43 -38.56
CA PRO A 86 -25.60 20.13 -39.98
C PRO A 86 -27.07 19.90 -40.35
N SER A 87 -27.41 20.05 -41.64
CA SER A 87 -28.75 19.74 -42.14
C SER A 87 -29.05 18.24 -42.14
N THR A 88 -28.01 17.42 -42.33
CA THR A 88 -28.07 15.95 -42.30
C THR A 88 -27.31 15.45 -41.08
N ALA A 89 -28.00 14.71 -40.21
CA ALA A 89 -27.39 14.11 -39.02
C ALA A 89 -26.35 13.06 -39.39
N THR A 90 -25.24 13.03 -38.65
CA THR A 90 -24.18 12.02 -38.80
C THR A 90 -24.65 10.66 -38.28
N PHE A 91 -25.48 10.64 -37.23
CA PHE A 91 -25.97 9.43 -36.58
C PHE A 91 -27.49 9.28 -36.70
N LYS A 92 -27.95 8.04 -36.90
CA LYS A 92 -29.38 7.73 -37.13
C LYS A 92 -30.29 8.06 -35.95
N ASP A 93 -29.77 8.03 -34.73
CA ASP A 93 -30.50 8.17 -33.46
C ASP A 93 -30.30 9.52 -32.76
N VAL A 94 -29.67 10.49 -33.44
CA VAL A 94 -29.45 11.86 -32.92
C VAL A 94 -30.17 12.85 -33.84
N ASN A 95 -31.46 13.05 -33.59
CA ASN A 95 -32.28 13.98 -34.36
C ASN A 95 -31.97 15.46 -34.04
N SER A 96 -32.32 16.36 -34.94
CA SER A 96 -32.01 17.80 -34.84
C SER A 96 -32.74 18.55 -33.72
N SER A 97 -33.86 18.01 -33.20
CA SER A 97 -34.58 18.60 -32.06
C SER A 97 -34.01 18.19 -30.70
N ARG A 98 -33.07 17.24 -30.68
CA ARG A 98 -32.39 16.79 -29.46
C ARG A 98 -31.50 17.89 -28.90
N TRP A 99 -31.55 18.12 -27.59
CA TRP A 99 -30.78 19.16 -26.91
C TRP A 99 -29.26 19.02 -27.14
N SER A 100 -28.78 17.77 -27.31
CA SER A 100 -27.38 17.44 -27.50
C SER A 100 -26.94 17.43 -28.96
N TYR A 101 -27.85 17.61 -29.92
CA TYR A 101 -27.57 17.49 -31.36
C TYR A 101 -26.33 18.29 -31.77
N GLY A 102 -26.30 19.58 -31.41
CA GLY A 102 -25.21 20.47 -31.77
C GLY A 102 -23.85 20.05 -31.18
N PHE A 103 -23.83 19.47 -29.99
CA PHE A 103 -22.60 19.01 -29.33
C PHE A 103 -22.11 17.68 -29.91
N VAL A 104 -23.01 16.73 -30.14
CA VAL A 104 -22.66 15.41 -30.70
C VAL A 104 -22.11 15.56 -32.11
N GLU A 105 -22.77 16.36 -32.95
CA GLU A 105 -22.32 16.65 -34.32
C GLU A 105 -21.00 17.43 -34.35
N ALA A 106 -20.80 18.37 -33.41
CA ALA A 106 -19.53 19.08 -33.30
C ALA A 106 -18.36 18.17 -32.89
N ALA A 107 -18.58 17.29 -31.90
CA ALA A 107 -17.59 16.30 -31.47
C ALA A 107 -17.29 15.26 -32.57
N ALA A 108 -18.30 14.87 -33.36
CA ALA A 108 -18.12 14.00 -34.52
C ALA A 108 -17.30 14.69 -35.62
N LYS A 109 -17.63 15.95 -35.94
CA LYS A 109 -16.86 16.78 -36.89
C LYS A 109 -15.41 16.98 -36.46
N ALA A 110 -15.16 17.09 -35.15
CA ALA A 110 -13.81 17.17 -34.59
C ALA A 110 -13.05 15.82 -34.60
N GLY A 111 -13.70 14.72 -34.97
CA GLY A 111 -13.11 13.38 -35.04
C GLY A 111 -13.05 12.65 -33.69
N TYR A 112 -13.62 13.21 -32.62
CA TYR A 112 -13.60 12.62 -31.28
C TYR A 112 -14.62 11.49 -31.12
N ILE A 113 -15.77 11.62 -31.80
CA ILE A 113 -16.86 10.64 -31.76
C ILE A 113 -17.05 10.02 -33.15
N LYS A 114 -17.05 8.69 -33.22
CA LYS A 114 -17.27 7.93 -34.47
C LYS A 114 -18.57 7.13 -34.50
N GLY A 115 -19.29 7.07 -33.36
CA GLY A 115 -20.48 6.23 -33.21
C GLY A 115 -20.17 4.73 -33.15
N TYR A 116 -21.23 3.93 -33.16
CA TYR A 116 -21.21 2.48 -33.23
C TYR A 116 -21.22 2.01 -34.70
N PRO A 117 -20.80 0.76 -34.98
CA PRO A 117 -20.78 0.20 -36.34
C PRO A 117 -22.14 0.19 -37.06
N ASP A 118 -23.25 0.22 -36.33
CA ASP A 118 -24.62 0.27 -36.88
C ASP A 118 -25.05 1.67 -37.38
N GLY A 119 -24.18 2.68 -37.21
CA GLY A 119 -24.42 4.07 -37.56
C GLY A 119 -25.19 4.87 -36.50
N THR A 120 -25.28 4.35 -35.27
CA THR A 120 -25.89 5.04 -34.12
C THR A 120 -24.84 5.64 -33.19
N PHE A 121 -25.22 6.64 -32.40
CA PHE A 121 -24.40 7.20 -31.34
C PHE A 121 -24.75 6.61 -29.96
N GLY A 122 -26.01 6.28 -29.71
CA GLY A 122 -26.55 5.84 -28.42
C GLY A 122 -26.57 6.94 -27.36
N PRO A 123 -27.22 8.10 -27.60
CA PRO A 123 -27.12 9.26 -26.73
C PRO A 123 -27.60 9.01 -25.29
N ASP A 124 -28.68 8.24 -25.11
CA ASP A 124 -29.26 7.92 -23.80
C ASP A 124 -28.53 6.80 -23.04
N LYS A 125 -27.58 6.12 -23.68
CA LYS A 125 -26.79 5.07 -23.01
C LYS A 125 -25.79 5.70 -22.07
N ASN A 126 -25.60 5.10 -20.90
CA ASN A 126 -24.49 5.44 -20.03
C ASN A 126 -23.17 5.15 -20.76
N ILE A 127 -22.23 6.09 -20.68
CA ILE A 127 -20.90 5.88 -21.23
C ILE A 127 -20.14 4.91 -20.33
N THR A 128 -19.55 3.88 -20.91
CA THR A 128 -18.70 2.94 -20.14
C THR A 128 -17.29 3.49 -19.99
N ARG A 129 -16.53 3.02 -18.98
CA ARG A 129 -15.15 3.47 -18.76
C ARG A 129 -14.21 3.17 -19.93
N GLN A 130 -14.43 2.09 -20.69
CA GLN A 130 -13.68 1.82 -21.92
C GLN A 130 -14.07 2.74 -23.09
N GLU A 131 -15.31 3.21 -23.14
CA GLU A 131 -15.73 4.23 -24.11
C GLU A 131 -15.21 5.62 -23.75
N LEU A 132 -15.13 5.94 -22.46
CA LEU A 132 -14.43 7.11 -21.92
C LEU A 132 -12.99 7.13 -22.45
N ALA A 133 -12.21 6.08 -22.15
CA ALA A 133 -10.82 5.95 -22.64
C ALA A 133 -10.71 6.14 -24.15
N VAL A 134 -11.54 5.48 -24.97
CA VAL A 134 -11.49 5.63 -26.43
C VAL A 134 -11.74 7.06 -26.87
N LEU A 135 -12.69 7.75 -26.25
CA LEU A 135 -12.99 9.14 -26.58
C LEU A 135 -11.86 10.06 -26.11
N GLY A 136 -11.44 9.98 -24.84
CA GLY A 136 -10.35 10.79 -24.30
C GLY A 136 -9.05 10.63 -25.07
N VAL A 137 -8.67 9.41 -25.42
CA VAL A 137 -7.47 9.10 -26.24
C VAL A 137 -7.52 9.78 -27.61
N ARG A 138 -8.71 9.86 -28.25
CA ARG A 138 -8.87 10.64 -29.49
C ARG A 138 -8.71 12.14 -29.24
N VAL A 139 -9.29 12.65 -28.17
CA VAL A 139 -9.23 14.08 -27.81
C VAL A 139 -7.79 14.53 -27.55
N VAL A 140 -6.97 13.69 -26.93
CA VAL A 140 -5.54 13.96 -26.70
C VAL A 140 -4.64 13.58 -27.88
N GLY A 141 -5.22 13.20 -29.02
CA GLY A 141 -4.47 12.94 -30.27
C GLY A 141 -3.67 11.64 -30.28
N LYS A 142 -4.04 10.66 -29.46
CA LYS A 142 -3.30 9.39 -29.26
C LYS A 142 -3.93 8.17 -29.93
N GLU A 143 -4.96 8.36 -30.77
CA GLU A 143 -5.66 7.27 -31.45
C GLU A 143 -4.72 6.40 -32.32
N LYS A 144 -3.80 7.01 -33.07
CA LYS A 144 -2.85 6.26 -33.90
C LYS A 144 -1.96 5.35 -33.05
N GLU A 145 -1.46 5.87 -31.95
CA GLU A 145 -0.63 5.11 -31.01
C GLU A 145 -1.41 3.96 -30.37
N ALA A 146 -2.63 4.24 -29.88
CA ALA A 146 -3.53 3.23 -29.34
C ALA A 146 -3.82 2.10 -30.34
N SER A 147 -4.01 2.40 -31.63
CA SER A 147 -4.31 1.38 -32.66
C SER A 147 -3.20 0.32 -32.82
N GLY A 148 -1.96 0.67 -32.49
CA GLY A 148 -0.79 -0.23 -32.55
C GLY A 148 -0.66 -1.17 -31.36
N ILE A 149 -1.36 -0.90 -30.25
CA ILE A 149 -1.29 -1.69 -29.02
C ILE A 149 -2.31 -2.82 -29.09
N LYS A 150 -1.85 -4.07 -28.94
CA LYS A 150 -2.68 -5.28 -29.02
C LYS A 150 -2.85 -6.00 -27.69
N GLU A 151 -1.96 -5.74 -26.74
CA GLU A 151 -2.02 -6.28 -25.39
C GLU A 151 -2.33 -5.17 -24.40
N PRO A 152 -3.21 -5.41 -23.41
CA PRO A 152 -3.44 -4.44 -22.35
C PRO A 152 -2.17 -4.31 -21.52
N ILE A 153 -1.83 -3.08 -21.13
CA ILE A 153 -0.82 -2.79 -20.12
C ILE A 153 -1.46 -1.75 -19.19
N CYS A 154 -2.50 -2.21 -18.48
CA CYS A 154 -3.31 -1.34 -17.63
C CYS A 154 -2.93 -1.43 -16.16
N PHE A 155 -2.05 -2.37 -15.78
CA PHE A 155 -1.68 -2.64 -14.38
C PHE A 155 -2.93 -2.89 -13.51
N ALA A 156 -3.90 -3.63 -14.06
CA ALA A 156 -5.23 -3.79 -13.46
C ALA A 156 -5.66 -5.27 -13.39
N ASN A 157 -6.38 -5.61 -12.32
CA ASN A 157 -6.84 -6.98 -12.07
C ASN A 157 -7.93 -7.49 -13.01
N ASP A 158 -8.59 -6.59 -13.75
CA ASP A 158 -9.70 -6.90 -14.65
C ASP A 158 -9.43 -6.47 -16.10
N GLU A 159 -8.17 -6.42 -16.50
CA GLU A 159 -7.78 -6.05 -17.86
C GLU A 159 -8.19 -7.08 -18.92
N ASP A 160 -8.47 -8.33 -18.53
CA ASP A 160 -9.06 -9.38 -19.38
C ASP A 160 -10.50 -9.05 -19.82
N LYS A 161 -11.20 -8.17 -19.07
CA LYS A 161 -12.56 -7.71 -19.40
C LYS A 161 -12.57 -6.56 -20.41
N ILE A 162 -11.41 -6.06 -20.84
CA ILE A 162 -11.31 -4.99 -21.83
C ILE A 162 -11.70 -5.53 -23.20
N ALA A 163 -12.65 -4.88 -23.87
CA ALA A 163 -13.01 -5.27 -25.22
C ALA A 163 -11.82 -5.04 -26.19
N SER A 164 -11.64 -5.94 -27.16
CA SER A 164 -10.50 -5.91 -28.10
C SER A 164 -10.33 -4.58 -28.85
N TRP A 165 -11.42 -3.88 -29.14
CA TRP A 165 -11.39 -2.55 -29.78
C TRP A 165 -10.96 -1.40 -28.85
N ALA A 166 -10.97 -1.63 -27.53
CA ALA A 166 -10.62 -0.64 -26.52
C ALA A 166 -9.22 -0.85 -25.92
N VAL A 167 -8.58 -2.01 -26.13
CA VAL A 167 -7.28 -2.39 -25.52
C VAL A 167 -6.26 -1.25 -25.58
N GLY A 168 -5.96 -0.76 -26.77
CA GLY A 168 -4.96 0.28 -26.92
C GLY A 168 -5.33 1.61 -26.28
N ALA A 169 -6.62 1.97 -26.29
CA ALA A 169 -7.06 3.21 -25.65
C ALA A 169 -7.01 3.10 -24.12
N MET A 170 -7.41 1.96 -23.56
CA MET A 170 -7.32 1.70 -22.12
C MET A 170 -5.87 1.73 -21.64
N THR A 171 -4.96 1.08 -22.37
CA THR A 171 -3.52 1.13 -22.08
C THR A 171 -2.99 2.57 -22.10
N ILE A 172 -3.32 3.36 -23.14
CA ILE A 172 -2.88 4.76 -23.22
C ILE A 172 -3.47 5.61 -22.10
N ALA A 173 -4.75 5.40 -21.76
CA ALA A 173 -5.49 6.21 -20.80
C ALA A 173 -4.88 6.19 -19.39
N VAL A 174 -4.19 5.12 -19.01
CA VAL A 174 -3.54 5.02 -17.70
C VAL A 174 -2.04 5.36 -17.72
N ARG A 175 -1.45 5.70 -18.87
CA ARG A 175 0.00 6.01 -18.92
C ARG A 175 0.34 7.25 -18.10
N PRO A 176 1.57 7.32 -17.54
CA PRO A 176 2.02 8.45 -16.72
C PRO A 176 1.77 9.85 -17.26
N LYS A 177 2.01 10.10 -18.55
CA LYS A 177 1.79 11.41 -19.18
C LYS A 177 0.35 11.69 -19.60
N ILE A 178 -0.56 10.72 -19.45
CA ILE A 178 -1.93 10.78 -19.98
C ILE A 178 -2.95 10.78 -18.84
N GLN A 179 -2.96 9.76 -18.00
CA GLN A 179 -3.79 9.63 -16.78
C GLN A 179 -5.25 10.10 -16.94
N LEU A 180 -5.91 9.67 -18.02
CA LEU A 180 -7.34 9.91 -18.29
C LEU A 180 -8.25 9.06 -17.39
N LEU A 181 -7.76 7.89 -16.94
CA LEU A 181 -8.46 7.00 -16.03
C LEU A 181 -7.62 6.73 -14.78
N SER A 182 -8.32 6.40 -13.69
CA SER A 182 -7.76 5.91 -12.43
C SER A 182 -8.28 4.51 -12.11
N TRP A 183 -7.58 3.79 -11.23
CA TRP A 183 -8.03 2.50 -10.69
C TRP A 183 -8.92 2.70 -9.47
N ASP A 184 -9.73 1.69 -9.16
CA ASP A 184 -10.36 1.60 -7.83
C ASP A 184 -9.38 1.07 -6.77
N LYS A 185 -9.83 1.00 -5.51
CA LYS A 185 -9.03 0.52 -4.38
C LYS A 185 -8.56 -0.94 -4.54
N LEU A 186 -9.26 -1.74 -5.33
CA LEU A 186 -8.92 -3.14 -5.63
C LEU A 186 -8.07 -3.25 -6.91
N ARG A 187 -7.50 -2.14 -7.38
CA ARG A 187 -6.71 -2.03 -8.60
C ARG A 187 -7.44 -2.52 -9.85
N ASN A 188 -8.77 -2.38 -9.91
CA ASN A 188 -9.54 -2.62 -11.12
C ASN A 188 -9.69 -1.34 -11.95
N ILE A 189 -9.73 -1.49 -13.27
CA ILE A 189 -10.01 -0.41 -14.22
C ILE A 189 -11.49 -0.39 -14.67
N ARG A 190 -12.25 -1.45 -14.37
CA ARG A 190 -13.71 -1.58 -14.53
C ARG A 190 -14.20 -1.19 -15.94
N PRO A 191 -13.68 -1.81 -17.01
CA PRO A 191 -13.85 -1.33 -18.38
C PRO A 191 -15.32 -1.24 -18.84
N THR A 192 -16.17 -2.16 -18.38
CA THR A 192 -17.59 -2.25 -18.77
C THR A 192 -18.53 -1.48 -17.85
N ALA A 193 -18.04 -0.97 -16.71
CA ALA A 193 -18.87 -0.18 -15.79
C ALA A 193 -19.22 1.18 -16.40
N ALA A 194 -20.41 1.69 -16.06
CA ALA A 194 -20.80 3.05 -16.39
C ALA A 194 -19.87 4.04 -15.69
N GLY A 195 -19.37 5.03 -16.43
CA GLY A 195 -18.57 6.12 -15.89
C GLY A 195 -19.41 7.02 -14.99
N THR A 196 -18.90 7.29 -13.79
CA THR A 196 -19.54 8.23 -12.86
C THR A 196 -19.26 9.68 -13.25
N ARG A 197 -20.01 10.63 -12.69
CA ARG A 197 -19.78 12.06 -12.88
C ARG A 197 -18.40 12.50 -12.37
N ALA A 198 -17.92 11.93 -11.28
CA ALA A 198 -16.57 12.20 -10.77
C ALA A 198 -15.48 11.65 -11.68
N GLU A 199 -15.65 10.45 -12.23
CA GLU A 199 -14.70 9.87 -13.20
C GLU A 199 -14.67 10.67 -14.51
N CYS A 200 -15.83 11.08 -15.02
CA CYS A 200 -15.90 11.96 -16.19
C CYS A 200 -15.24 13.32 -15.91
N ALA A 201 -15.42 13.89 -14.71
CA ALA A 201 -14.74 15.12 -14.32
C ALA A 201 -13.22 14.94 -14.21
N TYR A 202 -12.75 13.80 -13.68
CA TYR A 202 -11.33 13.47 -13.64
C TYR A 202 -10.72 13.42 -15.05
N GLU A 203 -11.36 12.72 -15.99
CA GLU A 203 -10.90 12.62 -17.37
C GLU A 203 -10.91 13.99 -18.08
N ILE A 204 -12.00 14.75 -17.95
CA ILE A 204 -12.11 16.08 -18.55
C ILE A 204 -11.04 17.04 -18.01
N TYR A 205 -10.75 16.95 -16.72
CA TYR A 205 -9.64 17.70 -16.13
C TYR A 205 -8.31 17.31 -16.77
N ALA A 206 -8.00 16.02 -16.88
CA ALA A 206 -6.77 15.53 -17.50
C ALA A 206 -6.66 15.90 -18.99
N ILE A 207 -7.77 16.01 -19.71
CA ILE A 207 -7.82 16.53 -21.10
C ILE A 207 -7.43 18.01 -21.16
N MET A 208 -7.86 18.82 -20.19
CA MET A 208 -7.61 20.27 -20.14
C MET A 208 -6.24 20.61 -19.57
N VAL A 209 -5.80 19.85 -18.57
CA VAL A 209 -4.55 20.03 -17.83
C VAL A 209 -3.84 18.67 -17.75
N PRO A 210 -3.23 18.19 -18.85
CA PRO A 210 -2.49 16.93 -18.83
C PRO A 210 -1.39 16.90 -17.77
N PRO A 211 -1.05 15.74 -17.20
CA PRO A 211 0.06 15.60 -16.25
C PRO A 211 1.36 16.24 -16.79
N GLY A 212 2.00 17.09 -15.97
CA GLY A 212 3.23 17.79 -16.32
C GLY A 212 3.05 19.10 -17.09
N THR A 213 1.82 19.59 -17.29
CA THR A 213 1.56 20.84 -18.02
C THR A 213 1.98 22.10 -17.25
N ASN A 214 1.76 22.12 -15.93
CA ASN A 214 1.84 23.35 -15.13
C ASN A 214 2.55 23.14 -13.78
N GLY A 215 3.46 22.17 -13.68
CA GLY A 215 4.23 21.88 -12.48
C GLY A 215 5.67 21.55 -12.82
N LYS A 216 6.51 21.44 -11.80
CA LYS A 216 7.90 21.03 -12.00
C LYS A 216 8.00 19.55 -12.37
N THR A 217 9.11 19.18 -12.99
CA THR A 217 9.39 17.81 -13.43
C THR A 217 10.57 17.19 -12.69
N ASP A 218 11.08 17.86 -11.66
CA ASP A 218 12.04 17.32 -10.71
C ASP A 218 11.34 17.14 -9.36
N ILE A 219 11.76 16.13 -8.60
CA ILE A 219 11.35 15.93 -7.21
C ILE A 219 12.58 15.66 -6.36
N ILE A 220 12.64 16.29 -5.20
CA ILE A 220 13.68 16.12 -4.19
C ILE A 220 13.01 15.48 -2.97
N LEU A 221 13.38 14.24 -2.72
CA LEU A 221 12.97 13.46 -1.58
C LEU A 221 14.06 13.53 -0.52
N LEU A 222 13.66 13.39 0.73
CA LEU A 222 14.57 13.37 1.86
C LEU A 222 14.64 11.97 2.47
N ASP A 223 15.86 11.49 2.67
CA ASP A 223 16.20 10.25 3.34
C ASP A 223 17.17 10.54 4.49
N GLU A 224 17.11 9.77 5.58
CA GLU A 224 18.04 9.87 6.70
C GLU A 224 19.39 9.24 6.35
N GLU A 225 19.39 8.11 5.64
CA GLU A 225 20.58 7.41 5.18
C GLU A 225 20.53 7.12 3.67
N GLY A 226 21.70 6.84 3.08
CA GLY A 226 21.81 6.38 1.70
C GLY A 226 21.85 4.85 1.60
N PRO A 227 21.58 4.27 0.42
CA PRO A 227 21.70 2.83 0.22
C PRO A 227 23.16 2.36 0.39
N GLU A 228 23.35 1.17 0.95
CA GLU A 228 24.67 0.50 0.99
C GLU A 228 25.04 -0.02 -0.40
N ASN A 229 24.05 -0.55 -1.11
CA ASN A 229 24.18 -1.04 -2.48
C ASN A 229 22.82 -0.98 -3.22
N PHE A 230 22.81 -1.43 -4.46
CA PHE A 230 21.64 -1.53 -5.32
C PHE A 230 21.29 -2.98 -5.66
N PHE A 231 21.69 -3.95 -4.82
CA PHE A 231 21.25 -5.33 -4.90
C PHE A 231 20.73 -5.81 -3.53
N PRO A 232 19.43 -5.60 -3.22
CA PRO A 232 18.88 -5.78 -1.88
C PRO A 232 19.01 -7.21 -1.34
N ALA A 233 19.20 -8.22 -2.20
CA ALA A 233 19.43 -9.59 -1.75
C ALA A 233 20.71 -9.76 -0.93
N THR A 234 21.67 -8.83 -1.06
CA THR A 234 22.97 -8.86 -0.36
C THR A 234 23.13 -7.71 0.64
N SER A 235 22.03 -7.12 1.14
CA SER A 235 22.06 -6.06 2.16
C SER A 235 20.79 -6.10 3.02
N ASP A 236 20.95 -6.00 4.34
CA ASP A 236 19.85 -5.85 5.31
C ASP A 236 19.30 -4.41 5.38
N SER A 237 19.88 -3.47 4.62
CA SER A 237 19.48 -2.07 4.66
C SER A 237 18.14 -1.82 3.96
N ALA A 238 17.17 -1.29 4.70
CA ALA A 238 15.91 -0.80 4.15
C ALA A 238 16.12 0.30 3.08
N TYR A 239 17.22 1.07 3.17
CA TYR A 239 17.57 2.08 2.18
C TYR A 239 18.09 1.47 0.87
N SER A 240 18.81 0.34 0.92
CA SER A 240 19.16 -0.45 -0.27
C SER A 240 17.90 -0.97 -0.98
N ALA A 241 16.94 -1.52 -0.22
CA ALA A 241 15.65 -1.95 -0.76
C ALA A 241 14.87 -0.79 -1.39
N LYS A 242 14.72 0.33 -0.66
CA LYS A 242 14.06 1.56 -1.13
C LYS A 242 14.68 2.08 -2.41
N ALA A 243 16.01 2.15 -2.49
CA ALA A 243 16.71 2.71 -3.64
C ALA A 243 16.41 1.96 -4.94
N VAL A 244 16.12 0.66 -4.87
CA VAL A 244 15.86 -0.18 -6.04
C VAL A 244 14.39 -0.16 -6.47
N THR A 245 13.44 0.19 -5.60
CA THR A 245 12.01 0.29 -5.96
C THR A 245 11.70 1.27 -7.10
N TYR A 246 12.54 2.28 -7.35
CA TYR A 246 12.43 3.16 -8.52
C TYR A 246 12.84 2.48 -9.84
N MET A 247 13.70 1.48 -9.75
CA MET A 247 14.38 0.87 -10.90
C MET A 247 13.85 -0.51 -11.23
N GLN A 248 13.40 -1.29 -10.24
CA GLN A 248 12.90 -2.65 -10.43
C GLN A 248 11.49 -2.69 -11.03
N GLY A 249 11.19 -3.79 -11.71
CA GLY A 249 9.83 -4.25 -11.99
C GLY A 249 9.61 -5.59 -11.29
N ALA A 250 8.34 -5.94 -11.03
CA ALA A 250 7.97 -7.22 -10.47
C ALA A 250 7.04 -7.97 -11.43
N LEU A 251 6.95 -9.30 -11.33
CA LEU A 251 5.91 -10.02 -12.07
C LEU A 251 4.53 -9.55 -11.59
N ILE A 252 4.35 -9.51 -10.27
CA ILE A 252 3.15 -9.07 -9.57
C ILE A 252 3.51 -7.89 -8.66
N GLY A 253 2.80 -6.79 -8.82
CA GLY A 253 2.87 -5.65 -7.91
C GLY A 253 1.84 -5.78 -6.78
N MET A 254 1.99 -4.94 -5.76
CA MET A 254 1.07 -4.86 -4.64
C MET A 254 0.80 -3.40 -4.29
N THR A 255 -0.45 -3.07 -3.99
CA THR A 255 -0.78 -1.77 -3.39
C THR A 255 -0.42 -1.77 -1.90
N PRO A 256 -0.29 -0.59 -1.26
CA PRO A 256 -0.14 -0.50 0.19
C PRO A 256 -1.28 -1.13 1.01
N ASP A 257 -2.45 -1.39 0.39
CA ASP A 257 -3.59 -2.06 1.02
C ASP A 257 -3.50 -3.60 0.94
N GLY A 258 -2.38 -4.14 0.48
CA GLY A 258 -2.20 -5.59 0.27
C GLY A 258 -2.97 -6.13 -0.94
N VAL A 259 -3.36 -5.27 -1.89
CA VAL A 259 -4.03 -5.70 -3.12
C VAL A 259 -2.99 -5.98 -4.20
N THR A 260 -2.88 -7.24 -4.62
CA THR A 260 -2.00 -7.64 -5.72
C THR A 260 -2.53 -7.19 -7.07
N TYR A 261 -1.64 -6.93 -8.03
CA TYR A 261 -2.00 -6.59 -9.41
C TYR A 261 -0.94 -7.04 -10.42
N PRO A 262 -1.31 -7.28 -11.68
CA PRO A 262 -0.35 -7.71 -12.68
C PRO A 262 0.56 -6.55 -13.08
N ASP A 263 1.85 -6.65 -12.79
CA ASP A 263 2.86 -5.70 -13.21
C ASP A 263 3.51 -6.15 -14.53
N MET A 264 4.65 -6.84 -14.52
CA MET A 264 5.23 -7.44 -15.73
C MET A 264 4.46 -8.68 -16.20
N ALA A 265 3.74 -9.37 -15.31
CA ALA A 265 2.84 -10.44 -15.70
C ALA A 265 1.55 -9.89 -16.35
N THR A 266 0.87 -10.73 -17.12
CA THR A 266 -0.43 -10.42 -17.75
C THR A 266 -1.62 -10.59 -16.80
N VAL A 267 -1.47 -11.34 -15.71
CA VAL A 267 -2.52 -11.58 -14.71
C VAL A 267 -1.88 -12.06 -13.41
N VAL A 268 -2.49 -11.77 -12.27
CA VAL A 268 -2.13 -12.38 -10.97
C VAL A 268 -2.51 -13.86 -10.99
N PRO A 269 -1.58 -14.82 -10.77
CA PRO A 269 -1.94 -16.22 -10.64
C PRO A 269 -2.91 -16.44 -9.50
N SER A 270 -3.99 -17.17 -9.75
CA SER A 270 -5.01 -17.46 -8.74
C SER A 270 -5.63 -18.84 -8.95
N ILE A 271 -6.32 -19.33 -7.93
CA ILE A 271 -7.12 -20.55 -8.03
C ILE A 271 -8.20 -20.38 -9.11
N THR A 272 -8.86 -19.22 -9.15
CA THR A 272 -9.96 -18.92 -10.09
C THR A 272 -9.53 -18.97 -11.55
N ASN A 273 -8.32 -18.52 -11.88
CA ASN A 273 -7.79 -18.58 -13.26
C ASN A 273 -6.92 -19.82 -13.52
N SER A 274 -6.87 -20.78 -12.58
CA SER A 274 -6.14 -22.05 -12.67
C SER A 274 -4.61 -21.92 -12.84
N LEU A 275 -4.06 -20.72 -12.67
CA LEU A 275 -2.62 -20.48 -12.71
C LEU A 275 -1.96 -20.65 -11.33
N LEU A 276 -2.76 -20.75 -10.26
CA LEU A 276 -2.30 -21.20 -8.95
C LEU A 276 -3.13 -22.42 -8.53
N LYS A 277 -2.46 -23.48 -8.09
CA LYS A 277 -3.09 -24.72 -7.60
C LYS A 277 -2.51 -25.08 -6.25
N VAL A 278 -3.37 -25.45 -5.31
CA VAL A 278 -2.98 -25.93 -3.98
C VAL A 278 -3.34 -27.41 -3.91
N ASN A 279 -2.40 -28.23 -3.47
CA ASN A 279 -2.67 -29.61 -3.09
C ASN A 279 -3.02 -29.65 -1.60
N ASP A 280 -4.33 -29.73 -1.28
CA ASP A 280 -4.79 -29.69 0.11
C ASP A 280 -4.25 -30.84 0.99
N ALA A 281 -3.82 -31.96 0.37
CA ALA A 281 -3.29 -33.12 1.10
C ALA A 281 -1.81 -32.96 1.48
N THR A 282 -1.02 -32.30 0.63
CA THR A 282 0.44 -32.13 0.84
C THR A 282 0.84 -30.72 1.23
N GLY A 283 -0.03 -29.74 0.98
CA GLY A 283 0.27 -28.31 1.09
C GLY A 283 1.08 -27.77 -0.10
N GLU A 284 1.53 -28.59 -1.05
CA GLU A 284 2.30 -28.13 -2.20
C GLU A 284 1.48 -27.13 -3.03
N VAL A 285 2.17 -26.11 -3.56
CA VAL A 285 1.54 -25.09 -4.41
C VAL A 285 2.23 -25.10 -5.77
N GLU A 286 1.46 -25.06 -6.85
CA GLU A 286 1.97 -24.82 -8.20
C GLU A 286 1.52 -23.45 -8.67
N THR A 287 2.43 -22.68 -9.26
CA THR A 287 2.13 -21.36 -9.80
C THR A 287 2.70 -21.20 -11.20
N THR A 288 1.91 -20.62 -12.11
CA THR A 288 2.30 -20.32 -13.49
C THR A 288 2.15 -18.83 -13.76
N PHE A 289 3.26 -18.18 -14.11
CA PHE A 289 3.30 -16.77 -14.47
C PHE A 289 3.39 -16.61 -15.99
N LYS A 290 2.72 -15.58 -16.51
CA LYS A 290 2.74 -15.23 -17.94
C LYS A 290 3.23 -13.80 -18.11
N LEU A 291 4.44 -13.64 -18.61
CA LEU A 291 5.09 -12.35 -18.89
C LEU A 291 4.36 -11.61 -20.04
N ARG A 292 4.23 -10.29 -19.94
CA ARG A 292 3.78 -9.45 -21.07
C ARG A 292 4.83 -9.43 -22.17
N HIS A 293 4.40 -9.34 -23.43
CA HIS A 293 5.36 -9.33 -24.53
C HIS A 293 6.09 -7.98 -24.64
N GLY A 294 7.35 -8.04 -25.09
CA GLY A 294 8.13 -6.86 -25.45
C GLY A 294 8.72 -6.06 -24.28
N ILE A 295 8.69 -6.61 -23.05
CA ILE A 295 9.40 -6.02 -21.91
C ILE A 295 10.90 -6.05 -22.17
N LYS A 296 11.58 -4.98 -21.76
CA LYS A 296 13.03 -4.80 -21.90
C LYS A 296 13.64 -4.35 -20.60
N TRP A 297 14.89 -4.75 -20.40
CA TRP A 297 15.79 -4.18 -19.41
C TRP A 297 16.12 -2.72 -19.75
N SER A 298 16.65 -1.97 -18.77
CA SER A 298 17.02 -0.57 -18.93
C SER A 298 18.12 -0.31 -19.97
N ASP A 299 18.85 -1.34 -20.39
CA ASP A 299 19.83 -1.30 -21.48
C ASP A 299 19.24 -1.66 -22.85
N GLY A 300 17.94 -1.98 -22.90
CA GLY A 300 17.20 -2.32 -24.11
C GLY A 300 17.22 -3.80 -24.50
N ALA A 301 17.92 -4.66 -23.74
CA ALA A 301 17.88 -6.10 -23.95
C ALA A 301 16.46 -6.66 -23.64
N PRO A 302 15.99 -7.69 -24.36
CA PRO A 302 14.72 -8.33 -24.04
C PRO A 302 14.77 -9.00 -22.66
N LEU A 303 13.68 -8.90 -21.91
CA LEU A 303 13.49 -9.64 -20.66
C LEU A 303 12.67 -10.91 -20.94
N THR A 304 13.10 -12.05 -20.43
CA THR A 304 12.42 -13.34 -20.61
C THR A 304 12.33 -14.15 -19.31
N MET A 305 11.54 -15.23 -19.28
CA MET A 305 11.40 -16.06 -18.07
C MET A 305 12.68 -16.85 -17.71
N GLN A 306 13.66 -16.90 -18.59
CA GLN A 306 15.00 -17.43 -18.29
C GLN A 306 15.76 -16.51 -17.32
N ASP A 307 15.45 -15.20 -17.28
CA ASP A 307 15.98 -14.27 -16.28
C ASP A 307 15.45 -14.59 -14.88
N ALA A 308 14.19 -15.04 -14.76
CA ALA A 308 13.61 -15.46 -13.48
C ALA A 308 14.25 -16.75 -12.95
N VAL A 309 14.44 -17.76 -13.81
CA VAL A 309 15.16 -18.99 -13.45
C VAL A 309 16.60 -18.69 -13.04
N PHE A 310 17.27 -17.80 -13.78
CA PHE A 310 18.63 -17.38 -13.44
C PHE A 310 18.69 -16.63 -12.11
N ALA A 311 17.74 -15.75 -11.83
CA ALA A 311 17.65 -15.07 -10.55
C ALA A 311 17.51 -16.05 -9.39
N TYR A 312 16.64 -17.06 -9.50
CA TYR A 312 16.54 -18.12 -8.50
C TYR A 312 17.89 -18.81 -8.23
N ASN A 313 18.65 -19.13 -9.28
CA ASN A 313 19.98 -19.73 -9.13
C ASN A 313 20.98 -18.82 -8.40
N ILE A 314 20.90 -17.50 -8.60
CA ILE A 314 21.70 -16.53 -7.82
C ILE A 314 21.31 -16.61 -6.33
N TYR A 315 20.02 -16.55 -6.02
CA TYR A 315 19.54 -16.55 -4.64
C TYR A 315 19.93 -17.84 -3.89
N MET A 316 19.95 -18.98 -4.58
CA MET A 316 20.28 -20.28 -3.97
C MET A 316 21.78 -20.59 -3.93
N ASN A 317 22.65 -19.72 -4.46
CA ASN A 317 24.08 -20.01 -4.52
C ASN A 317 24.82 -19.59 -3.25
N ASP A 318 25.44 -20.55 -2.57
CA ASP A 318 26.14 -20.32 -1.29
C ASP A 318 27.39 -19.44 -1.36
N LYS A 319 27.93 -19.18 -2.57
CA LYS A 319 29.05 -18.25 -2.74
C LYS A 319 28.61 -16.78 -2.81
N ILE A 320 27.32 -16.52 -2.98
CA ILE A 320 26.76 -15.18 -3.03
C ILE A 320 26.25 -14.86 -1.63
N SER A 321 26.54 -13.65 -1.15
CA SER A 321 26.24 -13.19 0.22
C SER A 321 24.77 -12.82 0.35
N ILE A 322 23.89 -13.78 0.02
CA ILE A 322 22.44 -13.63 0.10
C ILE A 322 22.06 -13.62 1.58
N VAL A 323 21.52 -12.50 2.02
CA VAL A 323 21.10 -12.22 3.40
C VAL A 323 20.00 -13.18 3.82
N SER A 324 18.96 -13.28 2.99
CA SER A 324 17.84 -14.20 3.20
C SER A 324 17.51 -14.93 1.90
N ARG A 325 17.41 -16.25 1.98
CA ARG A 325 16.97 -17.13 0.89
C ARG A 325 15.46 -17.31 0.87
N TRP A 326 14.81 -17.05 2.00
CA TRP A 326 13.36 -17.13 2.13
C TRP A 326 12.68 -16.00 1.34
N PRO A 327 11.56 -16.25 0.65
CA PRO A 327 10.79 -17.52 0.59
C PRO A 327 11.26 -18.48 -0.53
N TYR A 328 12.31 -18.17 -1.26
CA TYR A 328 12.68 -18.92 -2.46
C TYR A 328 13.27 -20.30 -2.17
N ASP A 329 13.83 -20.52 -0.99
CA ASP A 329 14.24 -21.84 -0.52
C ASP A 329 13.06 -22.83 -0.33
N GLU A 330 11.82 -22.34 -0.30
CA GLU A 330 10.60 -23.17 -0.32
C GLU A 330 10.23 -23.67 -1.72
N ILE A 331 10.97 -23.30 -2.76
CA ILE A 331 10.75 -23.79 -4.13
C ILE A 331 11.38 -25.17 -4.29
N SER A 332 10.59 -26.13 -4.79
CA SER A 332 11.03 -27.49 -5.13
C SER A 332 11.34 -27.67 -6.62
N GLU A 333 10.71 -26.87 -7.48
CA GLU A 333 10.97 -26.86 -8.92
C GLU A 333 10.70 -25.46 -9.49
N ILE A 334 11.58 -24.98 -10.37
CA ILE A 334 11.36 -23.77 -11.16
C ILE A 334 11.84 -24.00 -12.60
N LYS A 335 11.02 -23.62 -13.58
CA LYS A 335 11.40 -23.71 -15.00
C LYS A 335 10.69 -22.66 -15.84
N ALA A 336 11.42 -22.11 -16.81
CA ALA A 336 10.84 -21.41 -17.93
C ALA A 336 10.34 -22.46 -18.93
N LEU A 337 9.02 -22.51 -19.17
CA LEU A 337 8.42 -23.38 -20.19
C LEU A 337 8.69 -22.85 -21.60
N ASP A 338 8.77 -21.53 -21.72
CA ASP A 338 9.16 -20.75 -22.89
C ASP A 338 9.63 -19.35 -22.41
N ASP A 339 9.90 -18.43 -23.34
CA ASP A 339 10.38 -17.07 -23.02
C ASP A 339 9.37 -16.24 -22.19
N TYR A 340 8.09 -16.61 -22.18
CA TYR A 340 7.00 -15.84 -21.56
C TYR A 340 6.26 -16.58 -20.46
N THR A 341 6.54 -17.86 -20.24
CA THR A 341 5.83 -18.69 -19.26
C THR A 341 6.79 -19.29 -18.23
N LEU A 342 6.60 -18.93 -16.96
CA LEU A 342 7.35 -19.49 -15.82
C LEU A 342 6.45 -20.41 -15.00
N TYR A 343 6.94 -21.60 -14.71
CA TYR A 343 6.33 -22.55 -13.78
C TYR A 343 7.18 -22.65 -12.50
N ILE A 344 6.51 -22.63 -11.35
CA ILE A 344 7.11 -22.79 -10.03
C ILE A 344 6.28 -23.81 -9.24
N LYS A 345 6.95 -24.76 -8.58
CA LYS A 345 6.37 -25.66 -7.59
C LYS A 345 6.98 -25.39 -6.22
N TRP A 346 6.15 -25.06 -5.25
CA TRP A 346 6.49 -24.77 -3.87
C TRP A 346 6.24 -25.99 -2.99
N LYS A 347 7.10 -26.20 -1.98
CA LYS A 347 7.04 -27.33 -1.04
C LYS A 347 5.79 -27.29 -0.16
N GLN A 348 5.31 -26.09 0.14
CA GLN A 348 4.18 -25.84 1.03
C GLN A 348 3.46 -24.55 0.67
N ILE A 349 2.32 -24.30 1.33
CA ILE A 349 1.57 -23.06 1.20
C ILE A 349 2.39 -21.90 1.77
N ASP A 350 2.69 -20.94 0.91
CA ASP A 350 3.34 -19.68 1.26
C ASP A 350 2.66 -18.55 0.47
N ALA A 351 2.28 -17.46 1.15
CA ALA A 351 1.58 -16.35 0.52
C ALA A 351 2.38 -15.70 -0.62
N TYR A 352 3.71 -15.78 -0.57
CA TYR A 352 4.61 -15.27 -1.61
C TYR A 352 4.57 -16.09 -2.92
N ALA A 353 3.96 -17.28 -2.90
CA ALA A 353 3.79 -18.11 -4.09
C ALA A 353 3.03 -17.39 -5.21
N ALA A 354 2.12 -16.47 -4.87
CA ALA A 354 1.37 -15.67 -5.84
C ALA A 354 2.21 -14.57 -6.51
N PHE A 355 3.40 -14.24 -6.00
CA PHE A 355 4.26 -13.15 -6.52
C PHE A 355 5.37 -13.64 -7.43
N GLY A 356 5.81 -14.90 -7.25
CA GLY A 356 6.86 -15.53 -8.04
C GLY A 356 8.25 -15.24 -7.49
N VAL A 357 9.23 -15.12 -8.38
CA VAL A 357 10.62 -14.79 -8.04
C VAL A 357 11.02 -13.43 -8.64
N PRO A 358 12.04 -12.74 -8.10
CA PRO A 358 12.63 -11.57 -8.72
C PRO A 358 13.20 -11.97 -10.08
N VAL A 359 13.35 -11.00 -10.97
CA VAL A 359 14.07 -11.16 -12.24
C VAL A 359 15.42 -10.45 -12.15
N LEU A 360 16.47 -11.07 -12.65
CA LEU A 360 17.81 -10.50 -12.71
C LEU A 360 18.35 -10.62 -14.13
N PRO A 361 19.10 -9.62 -14.65
CA PRO A 361 19.51 -9.58 -16.05
C PRO A 361 20.57 -10.65 -16.33
N LYS A 362 20.14 -11.81 -16.85
CA LYS A 362 21.03 -12.94 -17.11
C LYS A 362 22.14 -12.58 -18.09
N HIS A 363 21.87 -11.69 -19.05
CA HIS A 363 22.88 -11.25 -20.03
C HIS A 363 23.98 -10.38 -19.41
N ILE A 364 23.76 -9.78 -18.24
CA ILE A 364 24.76 -9.00 -17.50
C ILE A 364 25.46 -9.86 -16.45
N LEU A 365 24.68 -10.56 -15.63
CA LEU A 365 25.19 -11.29 -14.46
C LEU A 365 25.60 -12.73 -14.80
N GLY A 366 25.05 -13.33 -15.86
CA GLY A 366 25.37 -14.69 -16.29
C GLY A 366 26.85 -14.90 -16.61
N PRO A 367 27.50 -14.05 -17.44
CA PRO A 367 28.93 -14.17 -17.70
C PRO A 367 29.81 -14.08 -16.44
N ILE A 368 29.38 -13.32 -15.43
CA ILE A 368 30.07 -13.21 -14.13
C ILE A 368 29.85 -14.49 -13.32
N TYR A 369 28.61 -14.93 -13.23
CA TYR A 369 28.19 -16.15 -12.53
C TYR A 369 28.91 -17.39 -13.07
N ASP A 370 28.98 -17.54 -14.39
CA ASP A 370 29.60 -18.70 -15.05
C ASP A 370 31.12 -18.77 -14.82
N LYS A 371 31.77 -17.63 -14.55
CA LYS A 371 33.20 -17.55 -14.25
C LYS A 371 33.47 -17.90 -12.79
N ASP A 372 32.84 -17.18 -11.86
CA ASP A 372 32.78 -17.52 -10.43
C ASP A 372 31.59 -16.81 -9.78
N PRO A 373 30.60 -17.53 -9.23
CA PRO A 373 29.45 -16.90 -8.59
C PRO A 373 29.82 -15.91 -7.47
N ALA A 374 30.96 -16.11 -6.78
CA ALA A 374 31.43 -15.18 -5.74
C ALA A 374 31.72 -13.77 -6.28
N ASP A 375 32.07 -13.63 -7.57
CA ASP A 375 32.39 -12.34 -8.19
C ASP A 375 31.16 -11.40 -8.21
N ILE A 376 29.93 -11.94 -8.16
CA ILE A 376 28.69 -11.14 -8.12
C ILE A 376 28.67 -10.18 -6.94
N ASN A 377 29.19 -10.58 -5.77
CA ASN A 377 29.19 -9.74 -4.55
C ASN A 377 29.89 -8.39 -4.75
N SER A 378 30.76 -8.29 -5.74
CA SER A 378 31.55 -7.09 -6.05
C SER A 378 31.29 -6.52 -7.45
N ALA A 379 30.34 -7.08 -8.19
CA ALA A 379 30.05 -6.67 -9.56
C ALA A 379 29.54 -5.21 -9.61
N ASP A 380 29.83 -4.53 -10.72
CA ASP A 380 29.36 -3.14 -10.92
C ASP A 380 27.83 -3.02 -10.85
N PHE A 381 27.09 -4.09 -11.17
CA PHE A 381 25.65 -4.19 -10.96
C PHE A 381 25.23 -3.85 -9.51
N VAL A 382 26.01 -4.31 -8.53
CA VAL A 382 25.68 -4.16 -7.10
C VAL A 382 25.83 -2.72 -6.63
N THR A 383 26.81 -1.94 -7.13
CA THR A 383 27.15 -0.64 -6.52
C THR A 383 27.14 0.55 -7.47
N LYS A 384 27.30 0.35 -8.79
CA LYS A 384 27.56 1.45 -9.74
C LYS A 384 26.58 1.53 -10.89
N ASN A 385 26.21 0.41 -11.48
CA ASN A 385 25.40 0.37 -12.70
C ASN A 385 24.37 -0.77 -12.64
N PRO A 386 23.39 -0.68 -11.73
CA PRO A 386 22.29 -1.64 -11.66
C PRO A 386 21.43 -1.58 -12.92
N ILE A 387 21.09 -2.74 -13.48
CA ILE A 387 20.23 -2.88 -14.67
C ILE A 387 18.91 -3.53 -14.26
N TYR A 388 17.81 -2.80 -14.43
CA TYR A 388 16.48 -3.24 -14.04
C TYR A 388 15.43 -2.87 -15.09
N ALA A 389 14.19 -3.37 -14.96
CA ALA A 389 13.12 -3.20 -15.96
C ALA A 389 12.03 -2.19 -15.58
N GLY A 390 12.21 -1.46 -14.48
CA GLY A 390 11.26 -0.50 -13.94
C GLY A 390 11.33 0.90 -14.57
N PRO A 391 10.63 1.88 -13.97
CA PRO A 391 10.34 3.19 -14.58
C PRO A 391 11.53 4.16 -14.62
N TYR A 392 12.50 4.01 -13.72
CA TYR A 392 13.70 4.84 -13.67
C TYR A 392 14.97 3.99 -13.72
N MET A 393 16.11 4.65 -13.92
CA MET A 393 17.45 4.10 -13.89
C MET A 393 18.30 4.94 -12.95
N LEU A 394 19.34 4.34 -12.36
CA LEU A 394 20.35 5.09 -11.64
C LEU A 394 21.04 6.08 -12.59
N ASP A 395 21.15 7.33 -12.17
CA ASP A 395 21.92 8.34 -12.89
C ASP A 395 23.23 8.65 -12.15
N VAL A 396 23.12 8.99 -10.87
CA VAL A 396 24.27 9.34 -10.02
C VAL A 396 24.04 8.83 -8.61
N ASN A 397 25.07 8.22 -8.02
CA ASN A 397 25.13 7.96 -6.58
C ASN A 397 26.35 8.70 -6.00
N VAL A 398 26.10 9.64 -5.09
CA VAL A 398 27.14 10.23 -4.24
C VAL A 398 26.87 9.75 -2.81
N PRO A 399 27.63 8.73 -2.34
CA PRO A 399 27.39 8.12 -1.03
C PRO A 399 27.25 9.15 0.09
N LYS A 400 26.25 8.93 0.96
CA LYS A 400 25.90 9.80 2.10
C LYS A 400 25.49 11.24 1.74
N GLN A 401 25.30 11.57 0.46
CA GLN A 401 24.85 12.90 0.03
C GLN A 401 23.54 12.83 -0.75
N TYR A 402 23.52 12.08 -1.86
CA TYR A 402 22.31 11.93 -2.66
C TYR A 402 22.40 10.78 -3.68
N VAL A 403 21.23 10.26 -4.05
CA VAL A 403 21.02 9.38 -5.19
C VAL A 403 20.10 10.07 -6.19
N ILE A 404 20.46 10.05 -7.47
CA ILE A 404 19.68 10.65 -8.56
C ILE A 404 19.25 9.55 -9.52
N TYR A 405 17.97 9.60 -9.91
CA TYR A 405 17.37 8.72 -10.89
C TYR A 405 16.85 9.50 -12.09
N LYS A 406 16.90 8.85 -13.27
CA LYS A 406 16.37 9.37 -14.54
C LYS A 406 15.41 8.37 -15.19
N PRO A 407 14.42 8.80 -15.98
CA PRO A 407 13.47 7.90 -16.62
C PRO A 407 14.14 6.81 -17.46
N ASN A 408 13.64 5.58 -17.35
CA ASN A 408 14.01 4.49 -18.23
C ASN A 408 13.28 4.63 -19.58
N PRO A 409 14.00 4.85 -20.70
CA PRO A 409 13.37 4.99 -22.02
C PRO A 409 12.71 3.70 -22.52
N TYR A 410 12.99 2.56 -21.90
CA TYR A 410 12.45 1.24 -22.24
C TYR A 410 11.31 0.77 -21.33
N PHE A 411 10.86 1.60 -20.37
CA PHE A 411 9.77 1.23 -19.48
C PHE A 411 8.47 0.99 -20.25
N TYR A 412 7.93 -0.23 -20.15
CA TYR A 412 6.75 -0.70 -20.88
C TYR A 412 5.45 0.02 -20.46
N GLY A 413 5.40 0.60 -19.25
CA GLY A 413 4.28 1.43 -18.77
C GLY A 413 4.20 2.83 -19.39
N GLY A 414 5.22 3.22 -20.17
CA GLY A 414 5.32 4.54 -20.79
C GLY A 414 6.04 5.58 -19.92
N GLU A 415 6.56 6.60 -20.58
CA GLU A 415 7.49 7.56 -19.99
C GLU A 415 6.87 8.35 -18.79
N PRO A 416 7.51 8.34 -17.60
CA PRO A 416 7.10 9.15 -16.45
C PRO A 416 7.06 10.66 -16.74
N VAL A 417 6.28 11.41 -15.94
CA VAL A 417 6.25 12.89 -16.02
C VAL A 417 7.48 13.49 -15.34
N ILE A 418 7.80 13.03 -14.14
CA ILE A 418 9.02 13.42 -13.42
C ILE A 418 10.24 12.92 -14.19
N LYS A 419 11.19 13.83 -14.47
CA LYS A 419 12.41 13.63 -15.23
C LYS A 419 13.64 13.42 -14.35
N LYS A 420 13.54 13.77 -13.07
CA LYS A 420 14.62 13.62 -12.10
C LYS A 420 14.04 13.38 -10.71
N ILE A 421 14.40 12.26 -10.10
CA ILE A 421 14.17 12.01 -8.67
C ILE A 421 15.51 12.15 -7.98
N THR A 422 15.59 13.00 -6.95
CA THR A 422 16.78 13.14 -6.11
C THR A 422 16.41 12.72 -4.69
N ASN A 423 16.95 11.60 -4.23
CA ASN A 423 16.93 11.26 -2.82
C ASN A 423 18.12 11.94 -2.16
N ARG A 424 17.87 12.96 -1.34
CA ARG A 424 18.91 13.67 -0.60
C ARG A 424 19.06 13.04 0.77
N VAL A 425 20.29 12.75 1.17
CA VAL A 425 20.62 12.11 2.44
C VAL A 425 21.03 13.17 3.46
N ILE A 426 20.31 13.23 4.58
CA ILE A 426 20.61 14.11 5.71
C ILE A 426 20.32 13.35 6.99
N GLU A 427 21.34 12.98 7.74
CA GLU A 427 21.20 12.18 8.98
C GLU A 427 20.48 12.95 10.10
N ASP A 428 20.82 14.22 10.33
CA ASP A 428 20.24 15.01 11.44
C ASP A 428 18.82 15.54 11.12
N THR A 429 17.83 15.10 11.90
CA THR A 429 16.41 15.46 11.72
C THR A 429 16.11 16.96 11.87
N ASN A 430 16.89 17.73 12.64
CA ASN A 430 16.71 19.18 12.71
C ASN A 430 17.21 19.87 11.43
N THR A 431 18.32 19.39 10.88
CA THR A 431 18.88 19.84 9.61
C THR A 431 17.95 19.49 8.44
N GLN A 432 17.32 18.31 8.49
CA GLN A 432 16.24 17.93 7.57
C GLN A 432 15.11 18.97 7.58
N PHE A 433 14.55 19.26 8.77
CA PHE A 433 13.50 20.27 8.94
C PHE A 433 13.92 21.67 8.45
N ALA A 434 15.16 22.10 8.72
CA ALA A 434 15.69 23.37 8.23
C ALA A 434 15.80 23.41 6.68
N ASN A 435 16.16 22.30 6.02
CA ASN A 435 16.19 22.22 4.56
C ASN A 435 14.79 22.26 3.94
N MET A 436 13.79 21.70 4.63
CA MET A 436 12.39 21.84 4.24
C MET A 436 11.92 23.30 4.36
N LEU A 437 12.25 24.00 5.46
CA LEU A 437 11.96 25.44 5.63
C LEU A 437 12.60 26.28 4.52
N ALA A 438 13.81 25.93 4.09
CA ALA A 438 14.51 26.60 2.99
C ALA A 438 13.89 26.32 1.60
N GLY A 439 12.89 25.43 1.51
CA GLY A 439 12.18 25.09 0.28
C GLY A 439 12.92 24.08 -0.61
N GLY A 440 14.01 23.47 -0.13
CA GLY A 440 14.87 22.58 -0.92
C GLY A 440 14.41 21.12 -1.01
N ILE A 441 13.29 20.76 -0.36
CA ILE A 441 12.73 19.40 -0.28
C ILE A 441 11.28 19.44 -0.75
N ASP A 442 10.80 18.39 -1.43
CA ASP A 442 9.40 18.28 -1.85
C ASP A 442 8.61 17.24 -1.08
N ALA A 443 9.26 16.16 -0.66
CA ALA A 443 8.61 15.17 0.19
C ALA A 443 9.62 14.45 1.08
N GLY A 444 9.13 13.97 2.21
CA GLY A 444 9.85 13.06 3.07
C GLY A 444 8.84 12.15 3.76
N SER A 445 9.18 10.86 3.84
CA SER A 445 8.33 9.82 4.42
C SER A 445 9.04 9.21 5.60
N GLU A 446 8.38 9.17 6.75
CA GLU A 446 8.91 8.58 8.00
C GLU A 446 10.17 9.26 8.56
N ILE A 447 10.51 10.47 8.08
CA ILE A 447 11.78 11.17 8.41
C ILE A 447 11.71 12.10 9.63
N LEU A 448 10.58 12.77 9.85
CA LEU A 448 10.48 13.79 10.90
C LEU A 448 9.89 13.19 12.18
N THR A 449 10.28 13.74 13.32
CA THR A 449 9.55 13.50 14.57
C THR A 449 8.16 14.13 14.50
N LEU A 450 7.20 13.61 15.29
CA LEU A 450 5.83 14.15 15.32
C LEU A 450 5.78 15.65 15.65
N ASP A 451 6.65 16.13 16.55
CA ASP A 451 6.69 17.54 16.92
C ASP A 451 7.22 18.43 15.79
N LEU A 452 8.21 17.97 15.03
CA LEU A 452 8.69 18.70 13.85
C LEU A 452 7.66 18.64 12.71
N ALA A 453 6.99 17.51 12.51
CA ALA A 453 5.89 17.40 11.55
C ALA A 453 4.74 18.37 11.87
N LYS A 454 4.37 18.52 13.15
CA LYS A 454 3.40 19.55 13.58
C LYS A 454 3.90 20.97 13.31
N LYS A 455 5.20 21.23 13.46
CA LYS A 455 5.78 22.53 13.07
C LYS A 455 5.72 22.75 11.55
N VAL A 456 5.90 21.70 10.73
CA VAL A 456 5.70 21.79 9.27
C VAL A 456 4.27 22.23 8.98
N GLU A 457 3.27 21.56 9.57
CA GLU A 457 1.85 21.90 9.40
C GLU A 457 1.54 23.35 9.82
N GLN A 458 2.14 23.82 10.92
CA GLN A 458 1.92 25.17 11.47
C GLN A 458 2.67 26.28 10.71
N GLN A 459 3.86 26.01 10.18
CA GLN A 459 4.79 27.02 9.67
C GLN A 459 4.96 26.98 8.14
N MET A 460 4.57 25.90 7.48
CA MET A 460 4.78 25.68 6.04
C MET A 460 3.45 25.41 5.33
N SER A 461 2.76 26.48 4.91
CA SER A 461 1.47 26.37 4.23
C SER A 461 1.50 25.61 2.89
N ASP A 462 2.68 25.42 2.31
CA ASP A 462 2.91 24.73 1.04
C ASP A 462 3.04 23.21 1.17
N PHE A 463 2.91 22.65 2.38
CA PHE A 463 2.97 21.22 2.63
C PHE A 463 1.63 20.70 3.18
N ASP A 464 1.31 19.47 2.80
CA ASP A 464 0.38 18.60 3.48
C ASP A 464 1.18 17.64 4.38
N VAL A 465 0.69 17.39 5.59
CA VAL A 465 1.30 16.47 6.57
C VAL A 465 0.33 15.33 6.84
N TYR A 466 0.79 14.10 6.69
CA TYR A 466 -0.02 12.90 6.87
C TYR A 466 0.54 12.07 7.99
N TYR A 467 -0.31 11.67 8.94
CA TYR A 467 0.09 10.91 10.12
C TYR A 467 -0.31 9.44 9.92
N ASN A 468 0.64 8.62 9.50
CA ASN A 468 0.38 7.27 9.03
C ASN A 468 0.60 6.26 10.16
N LYS A 469 -0.41 5.46 10.47
CA LYS A 469 -0.25 4.35 11.41
C LYS A 469 0.60 3.27 10.75
N GLY A 470 1.74 2.96 11.34
CA GLY A 470 2.68 1.97 10.84
C GLY A 470 2.45 0.59 11.41
N THR A 471 3.33 -0.35 11.08
CA THR A 471 3.26 -1.76 11.52
C THR A 471 4.11 -2.06 12.75
N VAL A 472 4.73 -1.04 13.33
CA VAL A 472 5.57 -1.17 14.52
C VAL A 472 4.77 -0.88 15.77
N PHE A 473 4.90 -1.72 16.79
CA PHE A 473 4.22 -1.60 18.08
C PHE A 473 5.23 -1.56 19.21
N GLY A 474 4.90 -0.85 20.29
CA GLY A 474 5.54 -1.05 21.59
C GLY A 474 4.86 -2.21 22.31
N ILE A 475 5.62 -3.17 22.82
CA ILE A 475 5.09 -4.39 23.44
C ILE A 475 5.79 -4.70 24.76
N ILE A 476 5.05 -5.34 25.67
CA ILE A 476 5.61 -6.16 26.74
C ILE A 476 5.36 -7.61 26.36
N GLU A 477 6.42 -8.33 26.03
CA GLU A 477 6.34 -9.78 25.85
C GLU A 477 6.28 -10.48 27.18
N LEU A 478 5.55 -11.59 27.21
CA LEU A 478 5.30 -12.38 28.42
C LEU A 478 5.79 -13.81 28.15
N ASN A 479 6.59 -14.39 29.04
CA ASN A 479 6.93 -15.81 28.92
C ASN A 479 5.81 -16.66 29.53
N HIS A 480 5.06 -17.39 28.68
CA HIS A 480 3.90 -18.20 29.09
C HIS A 480 4.28 -19.44 29.89
N THR A 481 5.56 -19.77 29.99
CA THR A 481 6.05 -20.86 30.86
C THR A 481 6.59 -20.36 32.20
N SER A 482 6.72 -19.04 32.38
CA SER A 482 7.14 -18.45 33.65
C SER A 482 6.08 -18.63 34.75
N GLU A 483 6.54 -18.69 36.01
CA GLU A 483 5.64 -18.76 37.17
C GLU A 483 4.70 -17.55 37.28
N TRP A 484 5.10 -16.41 36.69
CA TRP A 484 4.29 -15.19 36.63
C TRP A 484 3.13 -15.31 35.64
N PHE A 485 3.39 -15.79 34.41
CA PHE A 485 2.47 -15.58 33.29
C PHE A 485 1.89 -16.88 32.69
N LYS A 486 2.12 -18.04 33.29
CA LYS A 486 1.46 -19.29 32.87
C LYS A 486 -0.06 -19.30 33.03
N ASP A 487 -0.60 -18.53 33.98
CA ASP A 487 -2.05 -18.39 34.16
C ASP A 487 -2.58 -17.19 33.36
N LYS A 488 -3.49 -17.44 32.42
CA LYS A 488 -4.08 -16.40 31.58
C LYS A 488 -4.78 -15.30 32.36
N ARG A 489 -5.34 -15.60 33.54
CA ARG A 489 -6.01 -14.60 34.39
C ARG A 489 -5.04 -13.55 34.91
N VAL A 490 -3.79 -13.92 35.17
CA VAL A 490 -2.73 -12.97 35.54
C VAL A 490 -2.42 -12.05 34.36
N ARG A 491 -2.27 -12.60 33.16
CA ARG A 491 -2.03 -11.80 31.95
C ARG A 491 -3.17 -10.82 31.67
N GLN A 492 -4.42 -11.27 31.81
CA GLN A 492 -5.61 -10.41 31.74
C GLN A 492 -5.61 -9.33 32.83
N ALA A 493 -5.21 -9.66 34.05
CA ALA A 493 -5.13 -8.70 35.16
C ALA A 493 -4.15 -7.56 34.86
N PHE A 494 -3.01 -7.83 34.20
CA PHE A 494 -2.08 -6.78 33.79
C PHE A 494 -2.74 -5.78 32.83
N TYR A 495 -3.50 -6.25 31.84
CA TYR A 495 -4.24 -5.34 30.95
C TYR A 495 -5.25 -4.47 31.69
N TYR A 496 -6.02 -5.04 32.63
CA TYR A 496 -6.99 -4.29 33.44
C TYR A 496 -6.30 -3.33 34.43
N ALA A 497 -5.10 -3.67 34.92
CA ALA A 497 -4.32 -2.82 35.82
C ALA A 497 -3.68 -1.60 35.12
N MET A 498 -3.63 -1.58 33.77
CA MET A 498 -2.92 -0.55 33.01
C MET A 498 -3.87 0.46 32.38
N ASP A 499 -3.71 1.74 32.71
CA ASP A 499 -4.30 2.83 31.93
C ASP A 499 -3.42 3.10 30.69
N ARG A 500 -3.65 2.31 29.64
CA ARG A 500 -2.88 2.38 28.39
C ARG A 500 -3.01 3.74 27.70
N ALA A 501 -4.15 4.41 27.81
CA ALA A 501 -4.32 5.75 27.24
C ALA A 501 -3.41 6.76 27.93
N LEU A 502 -3.40 6.76 29.28
CA LEU A 502 -2.50 7.60 30.06
C LEU A 502 -1.02 7.25 29.84
N LEU A 503 -0.70 5.96 29.75
CA LEU A 503 0.65 5.47 29.49
C LEU A 503 1.19 6.04 28.18
N VAL A 504 0.48 5.84 27.07
CA VAL A 504 0.91 6.31 25.75
C VAL A 504 1.02 7.84 25.74
N GLN A 505 0.05 8.54 26.33
CA GLN A 505 0.09 10.00 26.43
C GLN A 505 1.35 10.53 27.15
N ARG A 506 1.82 9.85 28.20
CA ARG A 506 3.00 10.26 28.99
C ARG A 506 4.33 9.82 28.39
N ALA A 507 4.39 8.60 27.85
CA ALA A 507 5.61 8.03 27.30
C ALA A 507 5.93 8.57 25.90
N LYS A 508 4.91 8.67 25.05
CA LYS A 508 4.99 9.01 23.62
C LYS A 508 3.80 9.85 23.16
N VAL A 509 3.91 11.17 23.33
CA VAL A 509 2.89 12.14 22.88
C VAL A 509 2.57 11.97 21.39
N GLY A 510 1.29 11.87 21.03
CA GLY A 510 0.81 11.79 19.65
C GLY A 510 0.60 10.39 19.10
N PHE A 511 0.78 9.35 19.92
CA PHE A 511 0.51 7.96 19.59
C PHE A 511 -0.83 7.51 20.19
N ASP A 512 -1.47 6.53 19.55
CA ASP A 512 -2.68 5.88 20.06
C ASP A 512 -2.32 4.55 20.75
N PRO A 513 -3.07 4.14 21.79
CA PRO A 513 -3.01 2.78 22.29
C PRO A 513 -3.28 1.77 21.16
N ALA A 514 -2.49 0.71 21.14
CA ALA A 514 -2.69 -0.38 20.20
C ALA A 514 -4.00 -1.13 20.50
N LEU A 515 -4.74 -1.48 19.45
CA LEU A 515 -6.09 -2.05 19.54
C LEU A 515 -6.17 -3.53 19.12
N SER A 516 -5.15 -4.02 18.42
CA SER A 516 -4.98 -5.40 17.97
C SER A 516 -3.52 -5.62 17.56
N LEU A 517 -3.10 -6.88 17.43
CA LEU A 517 -1.81 -7.21 16.79
C LEU A 517 -1.82 -6.95 15.28
N VAL A 518 -3.01 -6.99 14.65
CA VAL A 518 -3.14 -6.54 13.27
C VAL A 518 -3.21 -5.01 13.28
N PRO A 519 -2.37 -4.30 12.50
CA PRO A 519 -2.38 -2.83 12.44
C PRO A 519 -3.72 -2.24 12.03
N ALA A 520 -4.12 -1.10 12.64
CA ALA A 520 -5.40 -0.44 12.37
C ALA A 520 -5.62 0.05 10.92
N GLY A 521 -4.58 0.03 10.09
CA GLY A 521 -4.66 0.36 8.66
C GLY A 521 -4.93 -0.86 7.76
N THR A 522 -4.86 -2.07 8.29
CA THR A 522 -4.97 -3.31 7.50
C THR A 522 -6.42 -3.70 7.28
N TRP A 523 -6.73 -4.28 6.12
CA TRP A 523 -8.08 -4.76 5.74
C TRP A 523 -8.66 -5.85 6.66
N ALA A 524 -7.82 -6.49 7.48
CA ALA A 524 -8.20 -7.53 8.44
C ALA A 524 -8.19 -7.04 9.91
N PHE A 525 -8.13 -5.72 10.15
CA PHE A 525 -8.12 -5.17 11.49
C PHE A 525 -9.44 -5.36 12.24
N GLU A 526 -9.37 -5.85 13.47
CA GLU A 526 -10.49 -5.96 14.42
C GLU A 526 -10.09 -5.33 15.76
N ASN A 527 -10.94 -4.49 16.39
CA ASN A 527 -10.64 -3.87 17.68
C ASN A 527 -10.87 -4.85 18.86
N VAL A 528 -10.02 -5.87 18.96
CA VAL A 528 -10.14 -6.94 19.96
C VAL A 528 -9.69 -6.54 21.37
N LEU A 529 -8.82 -5.53 21.51
CA LEU A 529 -8.36 -5.03 22.81
C LEU A 529 -9.28 -3.95 23.41
N GLY A 530 -10.30 -3.49 22.69
CA GLY A 530 -11.28 -2.53 23.20
C GLY A 530 -12.05 -3.02 24.44
N LYS A 531 -12.02 -4.33 24.73
CA LYS A 531 -12.61 -4.94 25.94
C LYS A 531 -11.82 -4.64 27.23
N TYR A 532 -10.50 -4.45 27.14
CA TYR A 532 -9.64 -4.19 28.30
C TYR A 532 -9.59 -2.71 28.63
N LYS A 533 -10.60 -2.24 29.36
CA LYS A 533 -10.62 -0.91 29.97
C LYS A 533 -9.79 -0.92 31.25
N TYR A 534 -9.25 0.24 31.64
CA TYR A 534 -8.59 0.37 32.94
C TYR A 534 -9.58 0.09 34.07
N ASP A 535 -9.33 -0.99 34.82
CA ASP A 535 -10.16 -1.48 35.92
C ASP A 535 -9.30 -2.26 36.94
N PRO A 536 -8.63 -1.55 37.88
CA PRO A 536 -7.82 -2.19 38.92
C PRO A 536 -8.59 -3.16 39.83
N ASP A 537 -9.92 -3.01 39.95
CA ASP A 537 -10.73 -3.89 40.78
C ASP A 537 -10.90 -5.25 40.09
N MET A 538 -11.16 -5.24 38.77
CA MET A 538 -11.15 -6.45 37.95
C MET A 538 -9.77 -7.13 37.97
N ALA A 539 -8.70 -6.35 37.86
CA ALA A 539 -7.34 -6.89 37.95
C ALA A 539 -7.08 -7.58 39.30
N ASN A 540 -7.45 -6.95 40.42
CA ASN A 540 -7.35 -7.54 41.74
C ASN A 540 -8.14 -8.84 41.87
N LYS A 541 -9.38 -8.85 41.38
CA LYS A 541 -10.23 -10.05 41.38
C LYS A 541 -9.58 -11.21 40.62
N LEU A 542 -9.05 -10.96 39.42
CA LEU A 542 -8.39 -11.99 38.61
C LEU A 542 -7.12 -12.52 39.28
N LEU A 543 -6.33 -11.66 39.94
CA LEU A 543 -5.15 -12.07 40.70
C LEU A 543 -5.54 -12.93 41.92
N ASP A 544 -6.62 -12.58 42.64
CA ASP A 544 -7.14 -13.38 43.74
C ASP A 544 -7.60 -14.77 43.26
N GLU A 545 -8.32 -14.83 42.14
CA GLU A 545 -8.77 -16.08 41.51
C GLU A 545 -7.60 -16.93 41.00
N ALA A 546 -6.49 -16.30 40.59
CA ALA A 546 -5.24 -16.95 40.24
C ALA A 546 -4.40 -17.39 41.46
N GLY A 547 -4.88 -17.14 42.67
CA GLY A 547 -4.24 -17.58 43.92
C GLY A 547 -3.11 -16.68 44.41
N TRP A 548 -2.94 -15.48 43.83
CA TRP A 548 -2.01 -14.48 44.33
C TRP A 548 -2.57 -13.86 45.60
N LYS A 549 -1.76 -13.73 46.65
CA LYS A 549 -2.23 -13.25 47.96
C LYS A 549 -1.50 -12.00 48.37
N TRP A 550 -2.20 -11.03 48.95
CA TRP A 550 -1.53 -9.92 49.60
C TRP A 550 -0.62 -10.41 50.74
N ASN A 551 0.53 -9.76 50.88
CA ASN A 551 1.38 -9.86 52.07
C ASN A 551 0.68 -9.22 53.28
N ALA A 552 1.24 -9.44 54.47
CA ALA A 552 0.61 -9.05 55.74
C ALA A 552 0.36 -7.53 55.87
N ASP A 553 1.22 -6.71 55.28
CA ASP A 553 1.15 -5.25 55.23
C ASP A 553 0.36 -4.71 54.04
N HIS A 554 -0.15 -5.58 53.17
CA HIS A 554 -1.00 -5.24 52.03
C HIS A 554 -0.33 -4.28 51.02
N THR A 555 0.98 -4.40 50.86
CA THR A 555 1.82 -3.58 49.96
C THR A 555 2.22 -4.33 48.69
N LEU A 556 2.38 -5.66 48.77
CA LEU A 556 2.76 -6.53 47.66
C LEU A 556 1.92 -7.80 47.66
N ARG A 557 1.76 -8.41 46.49
CA ARG A 557 1.27 -9.77 46.38
C ARG A 557 2.41 -10.78 46.47
N ILE A 558 2.05 -11.97 46.89
CA ILE A 558 2.85 -13.19 46.90
C ILE A 558 2.24 -14.12 45.86
N LEU A 559 3.09 -14.58 44.95
CA LEU A 559 2.74 -15.53 43.90
C LEU A 559 2.41 -16.90 44.51
N PRO A 560 1.71 -17.79 43.78
CA PRO A 560 1.42 -19.16 44.26
C PRO A 560 2.67 -19.98 44.62
N ASN A 561 3.83 -19.67 44.04
CA ASN A 561 5.12 -20.31 44.34
C ASN A 561 5.82 -19.72 45.59
N GLY A 562 5.26 -18.68 46.22
CA GLY A 562 5.81 -18.02 47.40
C GLY A 562 6.71 -16.80 47.13
N GLU A 563 6.99 -16.48 45.86
CA GLU A 563 7.78 -15.31 45.50
C GLU A 563 7.01 -14.01 45.70
N GLN A 564 7.72 -12.92 46.02
CA GLN A 564 7.13 -11.59 46.06
C GLN A 564 6.90 -11.07 44.65
N ALA A 565 5.80 -10.36 44.42
CA ALA A 565 5.45 -9.73 43.16
C ALA A 565 6.31 -8.49 42.86
N ILE A 566 7.62 -8.70 42.71
CA ILE A 566 8.61 -7.71 42.28
C ILE A 566 9.07 -8.11 40.88
N LEU A 567 8.66 -7.34 39.88
CA LEU A 567 8.94 -7.62 38.48
C LEU A 567 10.02 -6.68 37.95
N LYS A 568 11.15 -7.23 37.53
CA LYS A 568 12.14 -6.50 36.74
C LYS A 568 11.63 -6.33 35.32
N VAL A 569 11.83 -5.14 34.75
CA VAL A 569 11.39 -4.80 33.39
C VAL A 569 12.61 -4.53 32.50
N PRO A 570 13.10 -5.56 31.77
CA PRO A 570 14.16 -5.42 30.78
C PRO A 570 13.78 -4.47 29.64
N TYR A 571 14.60 -3.47 29.37
CA TYR A 571 14.47 -2.63 28.16
C TYR A 571 15.84 -2.11 27.71
N ALA A 572 15.95 -1.70 26.44
CA ALA A 572 17.19 -1.18 25.87
C ALA A 572 17.70 0.07 26.63
N ALA A 573 18.93 0.03 27.12
CA ALA A 573 19.58 1.15 27.79
C ALA A 573 19.68 2.37 26.86
N GLY A 574 19.45 3.57 27.41
CA GLY A 574 19.43 4.83 26.64
C GLY A 574 18.10 5.12 25.92
N ALA A 575 17.16 4.17 25.86
CA ALA A 575 15.82 4.42 25.32
C ALA A 575 14.95 5.19 26.34
N GLY A 576 15.15 6.50 26.47
CA GLY A 576 14.49 7.31 27.52
C GLY A 576 12.95 7.32 27.47
N PHE A 577 12.32 6.93 26.36
CA PHE A 577 10.87 6.72 26.33
C PHE A 577 10.43 5.43 27.04
N ARG A 578 11.25 4.35 27.01
CA ARG A 578 11.00 3.10 27.73
C ARG A 578 11.07 3.31 29.23
N GLU A 579 12.03 4.10 29.69
CA GLU A 579 12.11 4.50 31.09
C GLU A 579 10.81 5.20 31.53
N ARG A 580 10.31 6.16 30.74
CA ARG A 580 9.03 6.81 31.03
C ARG A 580 7.83 5.85 31.01
N GLU A 581 7.83 4.82 30.16
CA GLU A 581 6.79 3.78 30.17
C GLU A 581 6.78 3.05 31.51
N VAL A 582 7.93 2.54 31.95
CA VAL A 582 8.05 1.80 33.22
C VAL A 582 7.67 2.67 34.42
N THR A 583 8.20 3.90 34.51
CA THR A 583 7.86 4.85 35.59
C THR A 583 6.37 5.20 35.61
N THR A 584 5.71 5.22 34.45
CA THR A 584 4.26 5.48 34.37
C THR A 584 3.44 4.26 34.81
N LEU A 585 3.93 3.05 34.54
CA LEU A 585 3.29 1.79 34.95
C LEU A 585 3.40 1.52 36.46
N GLU A 586 4.50 1.91 37.11
CA GLU A 586 4.75 1.70 38.55
C GLU A 586 3.53 2.00 39.45
N PRO A 587 2.95 3.22 39.45
CA PRO A 587 1.80 3.52 40.32
C PRO A 587 0.52 2.79 39.91
N MET A 588 0.43 2.29 38.68
CA MET A 588 -0.74 1.53 38.22
C MET A 588 -0.68 0.09 38.74
N LEU A 589 0.47 -0.56 38.60
CA LEU A 589 0.72 -1.93 39.02
C LEU A 589 0.83 -2.05 40.55
N ALA A 590 1.31 -1.00 41.23
CA ALA A 590 1.33 -0.95 42.70
C ALA A 590 -0.08 -1.07 43.32
N LYS A 591 -1.12 -0.56 42.65
CA LYS A 591 -2.52 -0.67 43.14
C LYS A 591 -3.04 -2.10 43.18
N VAL A 592 -2.41 -3.02 42.46
CA VAL A 592 -2.74 -4.44 42.45
C VAL A 592 -1.67 -5.27 43.15
N GLY A 593 -0.74 -4.63 43.87
CA GLY A 593 0.29 -5.28 44.68
C GLY A 593 1.48 -5.78 43.89
N ILE A 594 1.76 -5.20 42.73
CA ILE A 594 2.91 -5.55 41.90
C ILE A 594 3.87 -4.37 41.89
N LYS A 595 5.12 -4.60 42.30
CA LYS A 595 6.20 -3.62 42.22
C LYS A 595 6.98 -3.84 40.92
N LEU A 596 7.25 -2.77 40.18
CA LEU A 596 8.15 -2.80 39.03
C LEU A 596 9.54 -2.32 39.44
N GLU A 597 10.57 -2.87 38.82
CA GLU A 597 11.95 -2.41 38.92
C GLU A 597 12.52 -2.22 37.51
N HIS A 598 13.13 -1.06 37.27
CA HIS A 598 13.81 -0.78 36.01
C HIS A 598 15.03 -1.69 35.84
N ASP A 599 15.17 -2.30 34.66
CA ASP A 599 16.30 -3.19 34.33
C ASP A 599 16.87 -2.85 32.94
N PRO A 600 17.50 -1.66 32.77
CA PRO A 600 18.06 -1.26 31.48
C PRO A 600 19.26 -2.16 31.11
N MET A 601 19.24 -2.70 29.89
CA MET A 601 20.28 -3.60 29.40
C MET A 601 20.56 -3.41 27.91
N ASP A 602 21.56 -4.13 27.40
CA ASP A 602 21.85 -4.18 25.97
C ASP A 602 20.68 -4.83 25.18
N PHE A 603 20.42 -4.36 23.95
CA PHE A 603 19.27 -4.86 23.18
C PHE A 603 19.48 -6.30 22.69
N ASP A 604 20.69 -6.67 22.29
CA ASP A 604 20.97 -8.04 21.86
C ASP A 604 20.85 -9.02 23.03
N ALA A 605 21.23 -8.58 24.24
CA ALA A 605 21.01 -9.37 25.46
C ALA A 605 19.52 -9.63 25.74
N LEU A 606 18.64 -8.69 25.40
CA LEU A 606 17.19 -8.87 25.51
C LEU A 606 16.71 -9.94 24.52
N LEU A 607 17.14 -9.87 23.25
CA LEU A 607 16.80 -10.87 22.23
C LEU A 607 17.33 -12.27 22.57
N ASP A 608 18.57 -12.36 23.04
CA ASP A 608 19.20 -13.59 23.50
C ASP A 608 18.38 -14.30 24.61
N SER A 609 17.78 -13.50 25.50
CA SER A 609 16.95 -14.01 26.59
C SER A 609 15.62 -14.59 26.10
N GLN A 610 15.05 -14.02 25.03
CA GLN A 610 13.82 -14.45 24.36
C GLN A 610 14.04 -15.78 23.64
N ASP A 611 15.12 -15.88 22.87
CA ASP A 611 15.49 -17.09 22.14
C ASP A 611 15.70 -18.26 23.09
N LYS A 612 16.41 -18.03 24.21
CA LYS A 612 16.66 -19.06 25.24
C LYS A 612 15.48 -19.30 26.18
N GLY A 613 14.42 -18.47 26.12
CA GLY A 613 13.24 -18.57 26.98
C GLY A 613 13.52 -18.31 28.48
N THR A 614 14.58 -17.56 28.80
CA THR A 614 15.02 -17.28 30.18
C THR A 614 14.41 -16.02 30.78
N PHE A 615 13.72 -15.22 29.96
CA PHE A 615 13.03 -14.02 30.36
C PHE A 615 11.73 -14.30 31.12
N THR A 616 11.30 -13.35 31.95
CA THR A 616 9.93 -13.31 32.51
C THR A 616 9.06 -12.38 31.67
N ILE A 617 9.56 -11.18 31.41
CA ILE A 617 9.05 -10.22 30.41
C ILE A 617 10.20 -9.55 29.68
N THR A 618 9.93 -8.93 28.54
CA THR A 618 10.81 -7.94 27.91
C THR A 618 9.97 -6.76 27.39
N LEU A 619 10.53 -5.55 27.41
CA LEU A 619 9.89 -4.33 26.90
C LEU A 619 10.66 -3.79 25.69
N HIS A 620 10.09 -3.96 24.50
CA HIS A 620 10.72 -3.57 23.24
C HIS A 620 9.67 -3.33 22.16
N GLY A 621 10.11 -3.12 20.91
CA GLY A 621 9.22 -2.87 19.79
C GLY A 621 9.26 -4.01 18.79
N ILE A 622 8.10 -4.37 18.25
CA ILE A 622 7.98 -5.41 17.23
C ILE A 622 7.38 -4.82 15.96
N MET A 623 7.76 -5.35 14.81
CA MET A 623 7.13 -5.06 13.53
C MET A 623 6.32 -6.27 13.10
N TYR A 624 5.04 -6.08 12.79
CA TYR A 624 4.23 -7.12 12.15
C TYR A 624 4.26 -7.00 10.63
N ASP A 625 4.07 -8.12 9.94
CA ASP A 625 4.02 -8.19 8.49
C ASP A 625 2.95 -7.22 7.94
N ALA A 626 3.39 -6.43 6.96
CA ALA A 626 2.60 -5.42 6.30
C ALA A 626 1.87 -5.93 5.04
N PHE A 627 2.39 -7.00 4.43
CA PHE A 627 1.98 -7.51 3.13
C PHE A 627 0.71 -8.34 3.22
N ASP A 628 0.74 -9.35 4.09
CA ASP A 628 -0.40 -10.21 4.36
C ASP A 628 -0.50 -10.46 5.87
N PRO A 629 -1.70 -10.25 6.48
CA PRO A 629 -1.89 -10.50 7.90
C PRO A 629 -1.40 -11.87 8.34
N ILE A 630 -1.55 -12.92 7.51
CA ILE A 630 -1.20 -14.28 7.90
C ILE A 630 0.30 -14.45 8.18
N GLY A 631 1.18 -13.69 7.51
CA GLY A 631 2.63 -13.80 7.67
C GLY A 631 3.06 -13.56 9.13
N GLY A 632 2.58 -12.47 9.72
CA GLY A 632 2.82 -12.18 11.14
C GLY A 632 2.08 -13.14 12.08
N LEU A 633 0.86 -13.57 11.72
CA LEU A 633 0.05 -14.43 12.59
C LEU A 633 0.58 -15.86 12.70
N ILE A 634 1.34 -16.36 11.72
CA ILE A 634 1.95 -17.70 11.76
C ILE A 634 2.89 -17.85 12.97
N SER A 635 3.52 -16.77 13.42
CA SER A 635 4.36 -16.77 14.63
C SER A 635 3.63 -17.26 15.89
N LEU A 636 2.29 -17.19 15.94
CA LEU A 636 1.50 -17.63 17.10
C LEU A 636 1.28 -19.15 17.16
N GLN A 637 1.73 -19.91 16.16
CA GLN A 637 1.62 -21.37 16.20
C GLN A 637 2.59 -21.97 17.22
N SER A 638 2.16 -23.03 17.90
CA SER A 638 3.00 -23.75 18.87
C SER A 638 4.23 -24.40 18.22
N SER A 639 4.16 -24.71 16.93
CA SER A 639 5.30 -25.21 16.15
C SER A 639 6.41 -24.17 15.91
N GLN A 640 6.12 -22.89 16.16
CA GLN A 640 7.08 -21.79 16.03
C GLN A 640 7.80 -21.49 17.35
N ILE A 641 7.59 -22.30 18.39
CA ILE A 641 8.28 -22.15 19.68
C ILE A 641 9.77 -22.52 19.51
N PRO A 642 10.72 -21.62 19.86
CA PRO A 642 12.13 -21.96 19.91
C PRO A 642 12.41 -23.02 20.99
N THR A 643 13.07 -24.10 20.59
CA THR A 643 13.43 -25.23 21.45
C THR A 643 14.89 -25.61 21.25
N GLU A 644 15.51 -26.28 22.21
CA GLU A 644 16.87 -26.79 22.02
C GLU A 644 16.95 -27.77 20.81
N GLU A 645 15.90 -28.56 20.57
CA GLU A 645 15.81 -29.52 19.47
C GLU A 645 15.87 -28.86 18.07
N ASN A 646 15.29 -27.66 17.93
CA ASN A 646 15.34 -26.90 16.68
C ASN A 646 16.43 -25.82 16.66
N GLY A 647 17.38 -25.88 17.60
CA GLY A 647 18.49 -24.94 17.68
C GLY A 647 18.09 -23.53 18.12
N TRP A 648 17.04 -23.41 18.93
CA TRP A 648 16.43 -22.14 19.36
C TRP A 648 15.89 -21.30 18.20
N SER A 649 15.33 -21.96 17.18
CA SER A 649 14.74 -21.32 16.01
C SER A 649 13.21 -21.23 16.12
N GLY A 650 12.64 -20.12 15.63
CA GLY A 650 11.20 -19.87 15.63
C GLY A 650 10.87 -18.45 16.08
N GLN A 651 9.63 -18.00 15.83
CA GLN A 651 9.18 -16.63 16.13
C GLN A 651 8.22 -16.56 17.33
N ASN A 652 7.80 -17.69 17.91
CA ASN A 652 6.96 -17.75 19.11
C ASN A 652 7.83 -17.73 20.37
N VAL A 653 8.53 -16.62 20.59
CA VAL A 653 9.46 -16.49 21.72
C VAL A 653 8.74 -16.49 23.08
N GLU A 654 7.46 -16.14 23.09
CA GLU A 654 6.57 -16.14 24.26
C GLU A 654 6.31 -17.54 24.83
N ARG A 655 6.65 -18.60 24.08
CA ARG A 655 6.36 -20.00 24.43
C ARG A 655 4.85 -20.27 24.54
N TYR A 656 4.07 -19.54 23.75
CA TYR A 656 2.61 -19.62 23.74
C TYR A 656 2.15 -20.88 22.99
N SER A 657 1.22 -21.62 23.58
CA SER A 657 0.64 -22.83 22.97
C SER A 657 -0.86 -22.91 23.26
N ASN A 658 -1.64 -22.95 22.19
CA ASN A 658 -3.09 -23.15 22.25
C ASN A 658 -3.56 -23.96 21.02
N PRO A 659 -4.13 -25.16 21.20
CA PRO A 659 -4.60 -25.98 20.09
C PRO A 659 -5.68 -25.33 19.22
N GLU A 660 -6.52 -24.46 19.79
CA GLU A 660 -7.51 -23.70 19.01
C GLU A 660 -6.83 -22.67 18.11
N MET A 661 -5.79 -21.99 18.63
CA MET A 661 -4.97 -21.07 17.83
C MET A 661 -4.30 -21.80 16.66
N ASP A 662 -3.65 -22.93 16.93
CA ASP A 662 -2.98 -23.73 15.90
C ASP A 662 -3.95 -24.13 14.79
N ALA A 663 -5.15 -24.60 15.17
CA ALA A 663 -6.18 -25.03 14.24
C ALA A 663 -6.75 -23.88 13.38
N VAL A 664 -6.94 -22.68 13.95
CA VAL A 664 -7.44 -21.54 13.18
C VAL A 664 -6.38 -20.96 12.25
N ILE A 665 -5.11 -20.90 12.68
CA ILE A 665 -4.01 -20.45 11.81
C ILE A 665 -3.81 -21.42 10.66
N ALA A 666 -3.88 -22.73 10.90
CA ALA A 666 -3.79 -23.74 9.84
C ALA A 666 -4.87 -23.52 8.76
N LYS A 667 -6.11 -23.21 9.17
CA LYS A 667 -7.19 -22.84 8.22
C LYS A 667 -6.90 -21.54 7.49
N ALA A 668 -6.50 -20.49 8.22
CA ALA A 668 -6.18 -19.19 7.62
C ALA A 668 -5.02 -19.27 6.61
N LYS A 669 -4.02 -20.15 6.85
CA LYS A 669 -2.92 -20.43 5.92
C LYS A 669 -3.42 -21.01 4.61
N VAL A 670 -4.34 -21.99 4.63
CA VAL A 670 -4.96 -22.57 3.41
C VAL A 670 -5.75 -21.51 2.63
N GLU A 671 -6.25 -20.48 3.31
CA GLU A 671 -7.02 -19.39 2.69
C GLU A 671 -6.16 -18.26 2.11
N ALA A 672 -4.82 -18.32 2.21
CA ALA A 672 -3.92 -17.26 1.79
C ALA A 672 -4.16 -16.74 0.36
N PHE A 673 -4.61 -17.61 -0.55
CA PHE A 673 -4.86 -17.27 -1.96
C PHE A 673 -6.33 -16.97 -2.29
N LYS A 674 -7.22 -16.92 -1.29
CA LYS A 674 -8.63 -16.54 -1.49
C LYS A 674 -8.81 -15.02 -1.47
N PRO A 675 -9.91 -14.48 -2.02
CA PRO A 675 -10.25 -13.06 -1.86
C PRO A 675 -10.28 -12.64 -0.39
N GLN A 676 -9.80 -11.42 -0.09
CA GLN A 676 -9.72 -10.87 1.27
C GLN A 676 -11.02 -11.07 2.08
N SER A 677 -12.19 -10.81 1.47
CA SER A 677 -13.50 -10.95 2.12
C SER A 677 -13.82 -12.36 2.62
N GLU A 678 -13.23 -13.40 2.02
CA GLU A 678 -13.45 -14.80 2.40
C GLU A 678 -12.52 -15.26 3.53
N ARG A 679 -11.46 -14.49 3.82
CA ARG A 679 -10.41 -14.82 4.80
C ARG A 679 -10.69 -14.25 6.18
N LEU A 680 -11.53 -13.21 6.26
CA LEU A 680 -11.76 -12.40 7.46
C LEU A 680 -12.16 -13.23 8.69
N ALA A 681 -13.02 -14.24 8.52
CA ALA A 681 -13.55 -15.01 9.65
C ALA A 681 -12.45 -15.68 10.50
N ASN A 682 -11.48 -16.36 9.85
CA ASN A 682 -10.39 -17.00 10.59
C ASN A 682 -9.36 -15.97 11.10
N LEU A 683 -9.09 -14.90 10.35
CA LEU A 683 -8.18 -13.82 10.79
C LEU A 683 -8.71 -13.06 12.00
N TYR A 684 -10.02 -12.82 12.08
CA TYR A 684 -10.66 -12.23 13.26
C TYR A 684 -10.61 -13.18 14.44
N LYS A 685 -10.89 -14.47 14.21
CA LYS A 685 -10.82 -15.48 15.26
C LYS A 685 -9.41 -15.63 15.86
N VAL A 686 -8.35 -15.52 15.05
CA VAL A 686 -6.96 -15.45 15.55
C VAL A 686 -6.78 -14.26 16.49
N GLN A 687 -7.20 -13.06 16.08
CA GLN A 687 -7.11 -11.85 16.91
C GLN A 687 -7.91 -11.96 18.21
N GLU A 688 -9.10 -12.56 18.16
CA GLU A 688 -9.96 -12.80 19.33
C GLU A 688 -9.27 -13.72 20.36
N ILE A 689 -8.74 -14.86 19.91
CA ILE A 689 -8.01 -15.81 20.79
C ILE A 689 -6.77 -15.12 21.35
N TRP A 690 -5.99 -14.44 20.51
CA TRP A 690 -4.79 -13.73 20.92
C TRP A 690 -5.08 -12.68 22.01
N ALA A 691 -6.18 -11.93 21.86
CA ALA A 691 -6.59 -10.93 22.83
C ALA A 691 -7.18 -11.55 24.11
N GLU A 692 -7.91 -12.66 24.00
CA GLU A 692 -8.43 -13.39 25.16
C GLU A 692 -7.30 -14.02 25.98
N ASP A 693 -6.35 -14.65 25.32
CA ASP A 693 -5.23 -15.30 25.98
C ASP A 693 -4.14 -14.31 26.39
N VAL A 694 -4.18 -13.07 25.91
CA VAL A 694 -3.16 -12.04 26.20
C VAL A 694 -1.78 -12.61 25.90
N VAL A 695 -1.51 -12.89 24.63
CA VAL A 695 -0.21 -13.47 24.23
C VAL A 695 0.91 -12.48 24.53
N VAL A 696 0.70 -11.21 24.17
CA VAL A 696 1.57 -10.07 24.54
C VAL A 696 0.71 -8.88 24.98
N ILE A 697 1.32 -7.94 25.69
CA ILE A 697 0.68 -6.66 26.02
C ILE A 697 1.12 -5.62 25.00
N LEU A 698 0.20 -5.13 24.17
CA LEU A 698 0.46 -4.03 23.24
C LEU A 698 0.22 -2.69 23.93
N LEU A 699 1.20 -1.80 23.78
CA LEU A 699 1.22 -0.46 24.34
C LEU A 699 0.73 0.54 23.29
N GLU A 700 1.60 0.98 22.39
CA GLU A 700 1.30 1.92 21.31
C GLU A 700 1.51 1.32 19.91
N GLN A 701 0.73 1.78 18.94
CA GLN A 701 1.02 1.58 17.52
C GLN A 701 1.75 2.82 16.99
N ARG A 702 2.88 2.64 16.29
CA ARG A 702 3.69 3.77 15.84
C ARG A 702 3.00 4.60 14.76
N VAL A 703 3.16 5.92 14.83
CA VAL A 703 2.68 6.87 13.83
C VAL A 703 3.89 7.53 13.18
N TYR A 704 3.93 7.48 11.85
CA TYR A 704 5.00 8.03 11.03
C TYR A 704 4.46 9.18 10.18
N PRO A 705 5.02 10.40 10.32
CA PRO A 705 4.58 11.52 9.52
C PRO A 705 5.22 11.49 8.12
N ASP A 706 4.39 11.63 7.10
CA ASP A 706 4.80 12.06 5.78
C ASP A 706 4.62 13.56 5.65
N THR A 707 5.58 14.22 5.02
CA THR A 707 5.48 15.64 4.67
C THR A 707 5.60 15.76 3.16
N VAL A 708 4.59 16.33 2.51
CA VAL A 708 4.53 16.37 1.04
C VAL A 708 4.10 17.72 0.54
N ARG A 709 4.85 18.26 -0.42
CA ARG A 709 4.57 19.54 -1.05
C ARG A 709 3.23 19.49 -1.78
N LYS A 710 2.39 20.48 -1.48
CA LYS A 710 1.09 20.67 -2.14
C LYS A 710 1.23 20.72 -3.65
N GLY A 711 0.25 20.09 -4.30
CA GLY A 711 0.21 19.94 -5.75
C GLY A 711 0.92 18.69 -6.27
N LEU A 712 1.72 17.98 -5.47
CA LEU A 712 2.18 16.64 -5.86
C LEU A 712 0.97 15.69 -5.93
N GLN A 713 0.78 15.05 -7.08
CA GLN A 713 -0.32 14.13 -7.35
C GLN A 713 0.18 12.67 -7.31
N ASN A 714 -0.72 11.76 -6.93
CA ASN A 714 -0.49 10.31 -6.84
C ASN A 714 0.61 9.91 -5.85
N TRP A 715 0.98 10.78 -4.92
CA TRP A 715 1.63 10.32 -3.71
C TRP A 715 0.59 9.57 -2.87
N ASN A 716 0.92 8.36 -2.44
CA ASN A 716 0.07 7.57 -1.57
C ASN A 716 0.77 7.42 -0.22
N HIS A 717 0.14 7.96 0.82
CA HIS A 717 0.68 8.05 2.16
C HIS A 717 0.31 6.84 3.04
N TYR A 718 -0.26 5.78 2.48
CA TYR A 718 -0.89 4.76 3.31
C TYR A 718 0.09 3.68 3.78
N PHE A 719 -0.06 3.26 5.04
CA PHE A 719 0.57 2.11 5.68
C PHE A 719 2.11 2.14 5.72
N SER A 720 2.64 2.59 6.87
CA SER A 720 4.08 2.74 7.08
C SER A 720 4.72 1.43 7.57
N SER A 721 5.66 0.91 6.77
CA SER A 721 6.60 -0.13 7.20
C SER A 721 7.90 -0.06 6.38
N THR A 722 8.45 1.15 6.22
CA THR A 722 9.80 1.49 5.71
C THR A 722 10.10 1.51 4.20
N VAL A 723 9.23 1.11 3.24
CA VAL A 723 9.65 1.08 1.80
C VAL A 723 8.60 1.43 0.72
N TYR A 724 7.43 2.00 1.02
CA TYR A 724 6.33 2.01 0.02
C TYR A 724 5.85 3.35 -0.52
N SER A 725 6.31 4.51 -0.04
CA SER A 725 5.70 5.77 -0.49
C SER A 725 5.86 6.02 -2.00
N ASN A 726 6.86 5.41 -2.64
CA ASN A 726 7.21 5.58 -4.05
C ASN A 726 6.67 4.52 -5.02
N TRP A 727 5.76 3.64 -4.59
CA TRP A 727 5.18 2.60 -5.47
C TRP A 727 4.46 3.16 -6.71
N MET A 728 3.93 4.39 -6.63
CA MET A 728 3.32 5.10 -7.76
C MET A 728 4.25 6.10 -8.45
N CYS A 729 5.57 6.04 -8.23
CA CYS A 729 6.51 7.01 -8.80
C CYS A 729 6.50 7.17 -10.32
N PRO A 730 6.08 6.20 -11.18
CA PRO A 730 5.87 6.48 -12.59
C PRO A 730 4.78 7.54 -12.82
N TRP A 731 3.75 7.56 -12.00
CA TRP A 731 2.54 8.38 -12.18
C TRP A 731 2.55 9.71 -11.42
N TRP A 732 3.61 10.02 -10.68
CA TRP A 732 3.75 11.31 -10.01
C TRP A 732 3.82 12.47 -10.99
N TYR A 733 3.19 13.59 -10.63
CA TYR A 733 3.35 14.88 -11.30
C TYR A 733 2.98 16.00 -10.34
N PHE A 734 3.54 17.18 -10.55
CA PHE A 734 3.09 18.39 -9.87
C PHE A 734 1.99 19.07 -10.69
N ASP A 735 0.95 19.53 -10.01
CA ASP A 735 -0.12 20.34 -10.59
C ASP A 735 -0.39 21.57 -9.71
N ASN A 736 -0.02 22.74 -10.23
CA ASN A 736 -0.19 24.00 -9.52
C ASN A 736 -1.66 24.41 -9.34
N ASN A 737 -2.60 23.86 -10.12
CA ASN A 737 -4.03 24.13 -9.97
C ASN A 737 -4.66 23.30 -8.84
N LEU A 738 -3.98 22.26 -8.37
CA LEU A 738 -4.46 21.33 -7.34
C LEU A 738 -3.73 21.49 -6.00
N LYS A 739 -3.02 22.61 -5.81
CA LYS A 739 -2.40 22.95 -4.53
C LYS A 739 -3.44 23.10 -3.42
#